data_AF-A0A381R829-F1
#
_entry.id   AF-A0A381R829-F1
#
_cell.length_a   1.000
_cell.length_b   1.000
_cell.length_c   1.000
_cell.angle_alpha   90.00
_cell.angle_beta   90.00
_cell.angle_gamma   90.00
#
_symmetry.space_group_name_H-M   'P 1'
#
loop_
_entity.id
_entity.type
_entity.pdbx_description
1 polymer ?
#
loop_
_entity_poly.entity_id
_entity_poly.type
_entity_poly.pdbx_seq_one_letter_code
_entity_poly.pdbx_strand_id
1 'polypeptide(L)'
;MLLRIVIIFPILLSALLNFWSYQTITGTAFAQSLLSDRQWLEQNSEVFSKTKFTGQKIPLRPSDLSSTPTDLPEPVRAHLDTRNPSFSIAQEVPQKPVLPSVQSENRNTFSSSSFLSRFFPWFSSKEQSVALNSYAASEKQTGETQKEWANLEYSGVKMLVTDIENLLISDPEAAREMYEEVEDQLMIEERTRLKVQLLYYLNEWASAEQLANAFLRERPQSQMASLVFYFLNKSLLSQNKPLNQNLIMREHASKSLQPKFRSDFLHMLSDEALLKGDLFTAIQYRLEELNNLETAKSVNLEKLENLLKKIQSPEELSILLGNYPNLTWLQDKIFEMKLELLAKLKRHREALKLLDQRLVVARKIGDQEEVEHLEQIQVRFITALNVSPRRIGVILPLSSSSSKVARLAQETLNGLWLALRSNEFPDLSDNMSDNATPQKIEIDGNSEDPDDSASGLASIKFEGSWELVVRNSHLNPEITKSAVRELVESERVIALIGPLARKTSEAAAEEAERLRVPLISLSLTDSIPELGEFIFRNNQSWKQEVYELLEYATSELQACRFLILYAKTREGRQKMKLFWDAALLKGCEVVAVEGFKDEGQKSLVNEFDTFTGKIQRMSAEDKEILNELKEKEEPIHNFDAVFVAIGSGGVSNLRLIIPYSAVYKMKKTTFLGDSGWNDSALPFAPGLKGVRYPVFVDSFFPKSKTPAMQNLLRLHERILYRHQNYIGPTAYTAYAYDTLMMLMQLLEDERNHSHRNLRDSLKNMQIYPGVTGNIRFNEKGEIQHEMQLLTLRSGKIQPLN
;
A
#
# COMPACT_ATOMS: atom_id res chain seq x y z
N MET A 1 -4.90 -30.84 81.87
CA MET A 1 -4.41 -29.53 82.37
C MET A 1 -4.36 -28.60 81.15
N LEU A 2 -5.49 -28.27 80.54
CA LEU A 2 -6.54 -27.33 80.98
C LEU A 2 -6.02 -25.89 81.13
N LEU A 3 -6.63 -25.01 80.33
CA LEU A 3 -6.92 -23.60 80.61
C LEU A 3 -5.74 -22.63 80.66
N ARG A 4 -5.52 -21.94 79.52
CA ARG A 4 -5.64 -20.47 79.35
C ARG A 4 -4.76 -20.05 78.18
N ILE A 5 -5.41 -19.63 77.08
CA ILE A 5 -5.11 -18.45 76.22
C ILE A 5 -6.20 -18.50 75.14
N VAL A 6 -7.43 -18.31 75.61
CA VAL A 6 -8.53 -17.68 74.86
C VAL A 6 -8.75 -16.39 75.63
N ILE A 7 -8.97 -15.29 74.93
CA ILE A 7 -8.98 -13.88 75.40
C ILE A 7 -7.63 -13.18 75.11
N ILE A 8 -7.47 -12.70 73.87
CA ILE A 8 -7.03 -11.35 73.44
C ILE A 8 -7.05 -11.39 71.90
N PHE A 9 -8.25 -11.35 71.32
CA PHE A 9 -8.45 -11.07 69.89
C PHE A 9 -9.83 -10.44 69.61
N PRO A 10 -10.27 -9.45 70.42
CA PRO A 10 -11.17 -8.42 69.89
C PRO A 10 -10.75 -6.97 70.19
N ILE A 11 -9.51 -6.70 70.62
CA ILE A 11 -9.10 -5.34 71.06
C ILE A 11 -8.49 -4.47 69.92
N LEU A 12 -8.24 -5.02 68.73
CA LEU A 12 -7.72 -4.24 67.59
C LEU A 12 -8.79 -3.82 66.56
N LEU A 13 -10.06 -4.21 66.76
CA LEU A 13 -11.17 -3.84 65.87
C LEU A 13 -11.97 -2.61 66.36
N SER A 14 -11.65 -2.06 67.54
CA SER A 14 -12.36 -0.90 68.13
C SER A 14 -11.61 0.44 68.02
N ALA A 15 -10.50 0.51 67.28
CA ALA A 15 -9.68 1.72 67.16
C ALA A 15 -9.77 2.46 65.81
N LEU A 16 -10.55 1.96 64.83
CA LEU A 16 -10.71 2.60 63.51
C LEU A 16 -12.15 2.98 63.14
N LEU A 17 -13.11 2.70 64.04
CA LEU A 17 -14.48 3.16 63.95
C LEU A 17 -14.73 4.14 65.10
N ASN A 18 -14.44 5.42 64.84
CA ASN A 18 -15.00 6.64 65.46
C ASN A 18 -13.93 7.74 65.55
N PHE A 19 -13.68 8.43 64.44
CA PHE A 19 -13.40 9.86 64.54
C PHE A 19 -14.23 10.65 63.50
N TRP A 20 -15.34 11.16 64.03
CA TRP A 20 -15.86 12.51 63.81
C TRP A 20 -16.71 12.85 62.58
N SER A 21 -17.99 12.82 62.90
CA SER A 21 -19.09 13.69 62.52
C SER A 21 -18.92 15.22 62.74
N TYR A 22 -19.63 15.97 61.89
CA TYR A 22 -20.40 17.24 62.09
C TYR A 22 -19.72 18.62 62.23
N GLN A 23 -20.05 19.52 61.28
CA GLN A 23 -20.90 20.75 61.43
C GLN A 23 -21.07 21.41 60.03
N THR A 24 -22.23 21.32 59.34
CA THR A 24 -23.36 22.29 59.24
C THR A 24 -22.93 23.77 59.00
N ILE A 25 -23.39 24.48 57.95
CA ILE A 25 -24.71 25.16 57.85
C ILE A 25 -24.97 25.70 56.40
N THR A 26 -26.13 25.33 55.84
CA THR A 26 -27.12 25.97 54.90
C THR A 26 -26.72 26.84 53.68
N GLY A 27 -27.38 26.77 52.52
CA GLY A 27 -28.60 26.03 52.19
C GLY A 27 -29.18 26.22 50.76
N THR A 28 -30.21 25.39 50.51
CA THR A 28 -31.35 25.46 49.57
C THR A 28 -31.04 25.52 48.06
N ALA A 29 -31.66 24.78 47.15
CA ALA A 29 -32.86 23.92 47.06
C ALA A 29 -32.82 23.32 45.61
N PHE A 30 -33.45 22.23 45.17
CA PHE A 30 -34.61 21.44 45.59
C PHE A 30 -34.52 20.08 44.85
N ALA A 31 -34.90 18.99 45.50
CA ALA A 31 -35.06 17.68 44.88
C ALA A 31 -36.49 17.51 44.35
N GLN A 32 -36.67 16.83 43.21
CA GLN A 32 -37.92 16.13 42.91
C GLN A 32 -37.78 15.08 41.78
N SER A 33 -38.38 13.91 42.05
CA SER A 33 -39.04 13.00 41.12
C SER A 33 -38.24 11.92 40.36
N LEU A 34 -38.18 10.74 40.98
CA LEU A 34 -38.41 9.45 40.32
C LEU A 34 -39.83 9.44 39.71
N LEU A 35 -39.98 8.91 38.48
CA LEU A 35 -41.22 8.62 37.72
C LEU A 35 -41.65 9.67 36.66
N SER A 36 -40.98 9.64 35.51
CA SER A 36 -41.55 9.80 34.15
C SER A 36 -40.39 9.59 33.18
N ASP A 37 -40.25 8.43 32.55
CA ASP A 37 -40.27 8.39 31.08
C ASP A 37 -40.56 6.99 30.53
N ARG A 38 -41.20 6.15 31.36
CA ARG A 38 -41.81 4.89 30.87
C ARG A 38 -43.09 5.12 30.05
N GLN A 39 -43.54 6.38 29.97
CA GLN A 39 -44.78 6.80 29.30
C GLN A 39 -44.54 7.62 28.02
N TRP A 40 -43.27 7.84 27.62
CA TRP A 40 -42.91 8.53 26.37
C TRP A 40 -42.51 7.57 25.23
N LEU A 41 -42.14 6.32 25.54
CA LEU A 41 -41.77 5.29 24.55
C LEU A 41 -42.93 4.38 24.10
N GLU A 42 -44.12 4.51 24.69
CA GLU A 42 -45.33 3.74 24.30
C GLU A 42 -46.28 4.51 23.37
N GLN A 43 -45.93 5.72 22.91
CA GLN A 43 -46.84 6.56 22.12
C GLN A 43 -46.39 6.94 20.71
N ASN A 44 -45.29 6.38 20.17
CA ASN A 44 -44.90 6.62 18.77
C ASN A 44 -44.47 5.35 18.02
N SER A 45 -45.22 4.27 18.22
CA SER A 45 -45.19 3.09 17.35
C SER A 45 -46.38 3.13 16.39
N GLU A 46 -46.33 3.97 15.35
CA GLU A 46 -47.09 3.84 14.09
C GLU A 46 -46.91 5.09 13.21
N VAL A 47 -45.80 5.22 12.47
CA VAL A 47 -45.81 5.89 11.16
C VAL A 47 -44.69 5.29 10.30
N PHE A 48 -45.03 4.95 9.04
CA PHE A 48 -44.18 4.43 7.96
C PHE A 48 -43.92 2.93 7.93
N SER A 49 -45.01 2.18 7.78
CA SER A 49 -45.04 1.06 6.83
C SER A 49 -45.46 1.56 5.44
N LYS A 50 -44.99 0.83 4.40
CA LYS A 50 -45.33 0.89 2.97
C LYS A 50 -44.41 1.71 2.06
N THR A 51 -43.54 0.99 1.37
CA THR A 51 -43.57 0.98 -0.10
C THR A 51 -43.27 -0.43 -0.61
N LYS A 52 -44.26 -1.03 -1.28
CA LYS A 52 -44.15 -2.21 -2.13
C LYS A 52 -43.45 -1.81 -3.43
N PHE A 53 -42.55 -2.66 -3.93
CA PHE A 53 -42.45 -2.93 -5.37
C PHE A 53 -42.27 -4.44 -5.58
N THR A 54 -43.31 -5.03 -6.16
CA THR A 54 -43.35 -6.27 -6.94
C THR A 54 -42.44 -6.13 -8.18
N GLY A 55 -41.75 -7.11 -8.76
CA GLY A 55 -41.85 -8.57 -8.77
C GLY A 55 -41.66 -9.03 -10.23
N GLN A 56 -40.89 -10.11 -10.43
CA GLN A 56 -40.72 -11.00 -11.62
C GLN A 56 -39.22 -11.35 -11.72
N LYS A 57 -38.73 -12.55 -12.04
CA LYS A 57 -39.25 -13.89 -12.33
C LYS A 57 -37.98 -14.75 -12.52
N ILE A 58 -37.86 -15.94 -11.92
CA ILE A 58 -36.84 -16.94 -12.31
C ILE A 58 -37.38 -17.70 -13.54
N PRO A 59 -36.50 -18.20 -14.45
CA PRO A 59 -36.39 -19.65 -14.53
C PRO A 59 -34.96 -20.20 -14.77
N LEU A 60 -34.65 -21.28 -14.04
CA LEU A 60 -34.09 -22.56 -14.50
C LEU A 60 -32.73 -22.62 -15.24
N ARG A 61 -31.80 -23.42 -14.65
CA ARG A 61 -30.71 -24.19 -15.29
C ARG A 61 -31.29 -25.36 -16.14
N PRO A 62 -30.58 -26.03 -17.08
CA PRO A 62 -29.25 -26.64 -16.85
C PRO A 62 -28.27 -26.88 -18.04
N SER A 63 -27.07 -27.34 -17.65
CA SER A 63 -26.17 -28.34 -18.29
C SER A 63 -25.23 -28.01 -19.47
N ASP A 64 -24.01 -28.50 -19.26
CA ASP A 64 -22.96 -28.97 -20.19
C ASP A 64 -22.06 -27.98 -20.92
N LEU A 65 -20.77 -27.97 -20.53
CA LEU A 65 -19.69 -28.52 -21.35
C LEU A 65 -18.39 -28.65 -20.54
N SER A 66 -17.93 -29.89 -20.47
CA SER A 66 -16.60 -30.34 -20.05
C SER A 66 -15.55 -30.11 -21.14
N SER A 67 -14.34 -29.69 -20.77
CA SER A 67 -13.06 -30.24 -21.29
C SER A 67 -11.85 -29.48 -20.73
N THR A 68 -11.05 -30.17 -19.91
CA THR A 68 -9.58 -30.01 -19.78
C THR A 68 -8.92 -31.01 -20.76
N PRO A 69 -7.58 -31.22 -20.81
CA PRO A 69 -6.38 -30.39 -20.49
C PRO A 69 -5.35 -30.42 -21.67
N THR A 70 -4.30 -29.58 -21.69
CA THR A 70 -3.00 -29.96 -22.31
C THR A 70 -1.81 -29.11 -21.81
N ASP A 71 -0.94 -29.78 -21.04
CA ASP A 71 0.52 -29.85 -21.02
C ASP A 71 1.47 -28.63 -21.15
N LEU A 72 2.37 -28.57 -20.16
CA LEU A 72 3.77 -28.14 -20.21
C LEU A 72 4.67 -29.35 -20.56
N PRO A 73 5.89 -29.19 -21.13
CA PRO A 73 7.08 -28.98 -20.28
C PRO A 73 8.25 -28.12 -20.85
N GLU A 74 9.00 -27.55 -19.90
CA GLU A 74 10.42 -27.11 -19.77
C GLU A 74 11.53 -27.73 -20.68
N PRO A 75 12.85 -27.46 -20.50
CA PRO A 75 13.63 -26.24 -20.17
C PRO A 75 14.95 -26.13 -20.98
N VAL A 76 15.72 -25.02 -20.89
CA VAL A 76 17.19 -25.05 -21.10
C VAL A 76 17.92 -24.13 -20.10
N ARG A 77 18.83 -24.74 -19.33
CA ARG A 77 19.88 -24.13 -18.51
C ARG A 77 21.10 -23.77 -19.37
N ALA A 78 21.81 -22.70 -19.01
CA ALA A 78 23.29 -22.68 -19.08
C ALA A 78 23.86 -21.70 -18.04
N HIS A 79 24.77 -22.23 -17.22
CA HIS A 79 25.61 -21.58 -16.21
C HIS A 79 26.79 -20.82 -16.84
N LEU A 80 27.34 -19.84 -16.11
CA LEU A 80 28.77 -19.58 -15.82
C LEU A 80 28.85 -18.18 -15.14
N ASP A 81 29.05 -18.08 -13.82
CA ASP A 81 30.36 -17.98 -13.12
C ASP A 81 31.27 -16.87 -13.70
N THR A 82 31.98 -16.00 -12.97
CA THR A 82 32.16 -15.57 -11.58
C THR A 82 33.14 -14.35 -11.68
N ARG A 83 33.26 -13.57 -10.60
CA ARG A 83 34.40 -12.68 -10.22
C ARG A 83 34.32 -11.18 -10.56
N ASN A 84 33.89 -10.43 -9.55
CA ASN A 84 34.50 -9.17 -9.10
C ASN A 84 35.91 -9.47 -8.49
N PRO A 85 36.87 -8.51 -8.37
CA PRO A 85 36.65 -7.28 -7.61
C PRO A 85 37.49 -6.00 -7.93
N SER A 86 37.02 -4.87 -7.33
CA SER A 86 37.79 -3.77 -6.66
C SER A 86 38.72 -2.86 -7.47
N PHE A 87 38.97 -1.58 -7.19
CA PHE A 87 38.35 -0.45 -6.44
C PHE A 87 39.30 0.76 -6.69
N SER A 88 38.82 2.00 -6.47
CA SER A 88 39.60 3.23 -6.14
C SER A 88 40.25 4.06 -7.27
N ILE A 89 40.48 5.36 -7.14
CA ILE A 89 39.76 6.57 -6.66
C ILE A 89 40.56 7.77 -7.27
N ALA A 90 39.86 8.83 -7.67
CA ALA A 90 40.23 10.26 -7.83
C ALA A 90 41.67 10.74 -8.17
N GLN A 91 41.80 11.67 -9.14
CA GLN A 91 42.12 13.11 -8.95
C GLN A 91 42.50 13.84 -10.26
N GLU A 92 42.56 15.16 -10.15
CA GLU A 92 42.38 16.22 -11.16
C GLU A 92 43.50 16.46 -12.21
N VAL A 93 43.03 16.98 -13.35
CA VAL A 93 43.60 17.89 -14.38
C VAL A 93 44.82 18.72 -13.90
N PRO A 94 45.92 18.96 -14.68
CA PRO A 94 45.81 19.89 -15.82
C PRO A 94 46.81 19.87 -17.01
N GLN A 95 46.42 20.64 -18.03
CA GLN A 95 47.17 21.32 -19.10
C GLN A 95 47.56 20.59 -20.42
N LYS A 96 47.33 21.37 -21.49
CA LYS A 96 47.55 21.13 -22.93
C LYS A 96 49.05 21.24 -23.27
N PRO A 97 49.56 20.46 -24.23
CA PRO A 97 50.48 21.03 -25.21
C PRO A 97 50.22 20.60 -26.66
N VAL A 98 50.20 21.63 -27.51
CA VAL A 98 50.80 21.78 -28.86
C VAL A 98 51.17 20.49 -29.63
N LEU A 99 50.56 20.36 -30.83
CA LEU A 99 50.94 19.42 -31.89
C LEU A 99 52.04 20.03 -32.80
N PRO A 100 53.05 19.26 -33.24
CA PRO A 100 54.08 19.71 -34.16
C PRO A 100 53.66 19.59 -35.64
N SER A 101 54.30 20.44 -36.43
CA SER A 101 54.28 20.59 -37.89
C SER A 101 54.81 19.37 -38.67
N VAL A 102 54.18 19.07 -39.81
CA VAL A 102 54.76 18.26 -40.89
C VAL A 102 54.74 19.08 -42.19
N GLN A 103 55.91 19.24 -42.81
CA GLN A 103 56.10 19.80 -44.14
C GLN A 103 56.17 18.69 -45.20
N SER A 104 55.40 18.92 -46.28
CA SER A 104 55.66 18.71 -47.73
C SER A 104 56.70 17.67 -48.18
N GLU A 105 56.46 16.83 -49.19
CA GLU A 105 56.22 17.26 -50.58
C GLU A 105 55.56 16.18 -51.49
N ASN A 106 55.05 16.71 -52.61
CA ASN A 106 54.73 16.10 -53.90
C ASN A 106 53.36 15.44 -54.12
N ARG A 107 52.48 16.21 -54.78
CA ARG A 107 51.91 15.82 -56.09
C ARG A 107 51.35 17.05 -56.85
N ASN A 108 52.02 17.37 -57.95
CA ASN A 108 51.56 17.91 -59.23
C ASN A 108 50.15 18.54 -59.29
N THR A 109 50.15 19.86 -59.48
CA THR A 109 49.41 20.61 -60.51
C THR A 109 48.20 19.92 -61.16
N PHE A 110 47.00 20.25 -60.68
CA PHE A 110 45.83 20.40 -61.54
C PHE A 110 45.10 21.70 -61.21
N SER A 111 44.84 22.43 -62.29
CA SER A 111 44.20 23.74 -62.39
C SER A 111 42.94 23.90 -61.55
N SER A 112 42.85 25.03 -60.85
CA SER A 112 41.70 25.55 -60.12
C SER A 112 40.60 26.01 -61.09
N SER A 113 39.76 25.08 -61.54
CA SER A 113 38.44 25.39 -62.10
C SER A 113 37.39 25.15 -60.99
N SER A 114 36.60 26.17 -60.65
CA SER A 114 35.47 26.05 -59.70
C SER A 114 34.60 24.85 -60.05
N PHE A 115 34.37 23.97 -59.07
CA PHE A 115 33.70 22.68 -59.23
C PHE A 115 32.24 22.86 -59.69
N LEU A 116 31.59 23.98 -59.36
CA LEU A 116 30.25 24.36 -59.84
C LEU A 116 30.12 24.45 -61.37
N SER A 117 31.18 24.88 -62.07
CA SER A 117 31.16 25.03 -63.54
C SER A 117 31.14 23.70 -64.32
N ARG A 118 31.47 22.57 -63.67
CA ARG A 118 31.50 21.25 -64.31
C ARG A 118 30.15 20.53 -64.32
N PHE A 119 29.24 20.87 -63.41
CA PHE A 119 27.95 20.19 -63.27
C PHE A 119 26.78 20.96 -63.91
N PHE A 120 26.95 22.25 -64.21
CA PHE A 120 25.91 23.11 -64.77
C PHE A 120 26.45 23.86 -66.00
N PRO A 121 26.27 23.34 -67.24
CA PRO A 121 26.86 23.89 -68.46
C PRO A 121 26.34 25.28 -68.89
N TRP A 122 25.41 25.85 -68.13
CA TRP A 122 24.76 27.14 -68.35
C TRP A 122 25.21 28.22 -67.35
N PHE A 123 26.15 27.90 -66.45
CA PHE A 123 26.87 28.94 -65.70
C PHE A 123 27.73 29.74 -66.68
N SER A 124 27.28 30.95 -67.02
CA SER A 124 28.02 31.88 -67.88
C SER A 124 29.40 32.20 -67.29
N SER A 125 30.44 31.73 -67.97
CA SER A 125 31.83 32.05 -67.67
C SER A 125 32.20 33.40 -68.30
N LYS A 126 31.92 34.49 -67.59
CA LYS A 126 32.56 35.78 -67.84
C LYS A 126 32.76 36.51 -66.52
N GLU A 127 33.96 36.37 -65.98
CA GLU A 127 34.76 37.42 -65.32
C GLU A 127 35.78 36.76 -64.37
N GLN A 128 36.95 36.48 -64.94
CA GLN A 128 38.16 36.13 -64.21
C GLN A 128 39.27 37.03 -64.72
N SER A 129 39.14 38.33 -64.46
CA SER A 129 40.24 39.29 -64.55
C SER A 129 39.86 40.55 -63.79
N VAL A 130 40.65 40.83 -62.74
CA VAL A 130 40.76 42.06 -61.93
C VAL A 130 40.53 41.73 -60.45
N ALA A 131 41.59 41.21 -59.79
CA ALA A 131 41.82 41.35 -58.36
C ALA A 131 43.24 40.84 -58.01
N LEU A 132 44.25 41.59 -58.44
CA LEU A 132 45.58 41.57 -57.84
C LEU A 132 46.04 43.03 -57.80
N ASN A 133 46.39 43.51 -56.60
CA ASN A 133 46.52 44.89 -56.12
C ASN A 133 45.19 45.40 -55.54
N SER A 134 45.03 45.78 -54.28
CA SER A 134 45.98 46.34 -53.31
C SER A 134 45.38 46.27 -51.89
N TYR A 135 46.19 45.84 -50.92
CA TYR A 135 45.98 46.15 -49.51
C TYR A 135 46.65 47.49 -49.17
N ALA A 136 46.04 48.21 -48.23
CA ALA A 136 46.55 49.35 -47.42
C ALA A 136 46.38 50.78 -47.99
N ALA A 137 45.49 51.57 -47.37
CA ALA A 137 45.81 52.85 -46.72
C ALA A 137 44.54 53.50 -46.11
N SER A 138 44.79 54.36 -45.12
CA SER A 138 43.91 54.98 -44.13
C SER A 138 43.06 56.18 -44.63
N GLU A 139 42.10 56.55 -43.78
CA GLU A 139 41.69 57.92 -43.44
C GLU A 139 40.53 58.66 -44.16
N LYS A 140 39.97 59.59 -43.37
CA LYS A 140 38.64 60.19 -43.38
C LYS A 140 38.40 61.25 -44.46
N GLN A 141 37.10 61.35 -44.77
CA GLN A 141 36.27 62.56 -45.01
C GLN A 141 36.09 63.14 -46.43
N THR A 142 34.79 63.35 -46.68
CA THR A 142 34.10 64.34 -47.53
C THR A 142 34.08 64.14 -49.05
N GLY A 143 32.85 64.06 -49.57
CA GLY A 143 32.55 63.97 -51.00
C GLY A 143 31.09 63.59 -51.25
N GLU A 144 30.14 64.40 -50.76
CA GLU A 144 28.76 64.41 -51.26
C GLU A 144 28.78 64.85 -52.73
N THR A 145 28.66 63.91 -53.67
CA THR A 145 27.95 64.03 -54.98
C THR A 145 28.22 62.80 -55.85
N GLN A 146 27.79 61.61 -55.38
CA GLN A 146 27.74 60.42 -56.24
C GLN A 146 26.75 59.38 -55.70
N LYS A 147 25.54 59.81 -55.31
CA LYS A 147 24.58 58.96 -54.57
C LYS A 147 23.17 58.83 -55.16
N GLU A 148 22.92 59.28 -56.39
CA GLU A 148 21.57 59.22 -56.98
C GLU A 148 21.39 58.33 -58.22
N TRP A 149 22.46 57.88 -58.89
CA TRP A 149 22.33 57.02 -60.09
C TRP A 149 22.52 55.52 -59.84
N ALA A 150 23.14 55.13 -58.72
CA ALA A 150 23.32 53.71 -58.34
C ALA A 150 22.13 53.12 -57.55
N ASN A 151 21.21 53.96 -57.05
CA ASN A 151 20.11 53.50 -56.19
C ASN A 151 18.86 53.05 -56.97
N LEU A 152 18.69 53.40 -58.25
CA LEU A 152 17.51 53.00 -59.04
C LEU A 152 17.64 51.58 -59.63
N GLU A 153 18.79 51.21 -60.21
CA GLU A 153 19.00 49.87 -60.80
C GLU A 153 19.05 48.77 -59.72
N TYR A 154 19.71 49.03 -58.58
CA TYR A 154 19.74 48.09 -57.45
C TYR A 154 18.38 47.94 -56.74
N SER A 155 17.49 48.94 -56.83
CA SER A 155 16.13 48.86 -56.30
C SER A 155 15.24 47.96 -57.18
N GLY A 156 15.40 48.03 -58.50
CA GLY A 156 14.66 47.20 -59.46
C GLY A 156 14.96 45.70 -59.31
N VAL A 157 16.23 45.31 -59.23
CA VAL A 157 16.65 43.90 -59.04
C VAL A 157 16.17 43.36 -57.70
N LYS A 158 16.19 44.18 -56.64
CA LYS A 158 15.71 43.77 -55.31
C LYS A 158 14.18 43.57 -55.26
N MET A 159 13.42 44.38 -55.99
CA MET A 159 11.98 44.15 -56.18
C MET A 159 11.74 42.84 -56.95
N LEU A 160 12.47 42.60 -58.04
CA LEU A 160 12.35 41.36 -58.83
C LEU A 160 12.70 40.10 -58.01
N VAL A 161 13.71 40.13 -57.15
CA VAL A 161 14.01 39.02 -56.21
C VAL A 161 12.84 38.76 -55.26
N THR A 162 12.20 39.83 -54.75
CA THR A 162 11.05 39.72 -53.85
C THR A 162 9.84 39.15 -54.59
N ASP A 163 9.64 39.53 -55.85
CA ASP A 163 8.57 39.00 -56.70
C ASP A 163 8.78 37.51 -57.00
N ILE A 164 10.03 37.11 -57.31
CA ILE A 164 10.38 35.68 -57.45
C ILE A 164 10.05 34.93 -56.15
N GLU A 165 10.47 35.45 -55.00
CA GLU A 165 10.21 34.80 -53.70
C GLU A 165 8.72 34.64 -53.37
N ASN A 166 7.89 35.61 -53.77
CA ASN A 166 6.44 35.52 -53.63
C ASN A 166 5.84 34.45 -54.55
N LEU A 167 6.37 34.30 -55.77
CA LEU A 167 5.90 33.32 -56.74
C LEU A 167 6.41 31.89 -56.48
N LEU A 168 7.51 31.72 -55.74
CA LEU A 168 8.13 30.40 -55.47
C LEU A 168 7.12 29.33 -55.01
N ILE A 169 6.10 29.71 -54.23
CA ILE A 169 5.09 28.79 -53.71
C ILE A 169 3.81 28.80 -54.57
N SER A 170 3.39 29.96 -55.07
CA SER A 170 2.10 30.11 -55.76
C SER A 170 2.14 29.71 -57.24
N ASP A 171 3.25 29.99 -57.93
CA ASP A 171 3.48 29.67 -59.33
C ASP A 171 4.99 29.48 -59.61
N PRO A 172 5.52 28.27 -59.37
CA PRO A 172 6.95 27.98 -59.53
C PRO A 172 7.44 28.09 -60.98
N GLU A 173 6.56 27.90 -61.97
CA GLU A 173 6.92 28.01 -63.39
C GLU A 173 7.08 29.49 -63.79
N ALA A 174 6.16 30.37 -63.36
CA ALA A 174 6.33 31.81 -63.53
C ALA A 174 7.56 32.34 -62.77
N ALA A 175 7.85 31.80 -61.58
CA ALA A 175 9.07 32.10 -60.84
C ALA A 175 10.34 31.68 -61.61
N ARG A 176 10.29 30.59 -62.38
CA ARG A 176 11.41 30.15 -63.24
C ARG A 176 11.65 31.12 -64.38
N GLU A 177 10.60 31.52 -65.09
CA GLU A 177 10.72 32.48 -66.19
C GLU A 177 11.34 33.79 -65.70
N MET A 178 10.83 34.35 -64.60
CA MET A 178 11.38 35.59 -64.02
C MET A 178 12.81 35.39 -63.51
N TYR A 179 13.14 34.23 -62.94
CA TYR A 179 14.50 33.92 -62.50
C TYR A 179 15.48 33.89 -63.68
N GLU A 180 15.11 33.27 -64.81
CA GLU A 180 15.95 33.19 -66.01
C GLU A 180 16.22 34.59 -66.61
N GLU A 181 15.24 35.50 -66.55
CA GLU A 181 15.41 36.88 -67.03
C GLU A 181 16.43 37.69 -66.22
N VAL A 182 16.51 37.45 -64.90
CA VAL A 182 17.38 38.21 -63.99
C VAL A 182 18.63 37.44 -63.56
N GLU A 183 18.78 36.17 -63.95
CA GLU A 183 19.83 35.27 -63.45
C GLU A 183 21.21 35.92 -63.55
N ASP A 184 21.54 36.48 -64.70
CA ASP A 184 22.84 37.09 -64.98
C ASP A 184 23.13 38.36 -64.17
N GLN A 185 22.09 39.00 -63.63
CA GLN A 185 22.18 40.20 -62.80
C GLN A 185 22.36 39.88 -61.31
N LEU A 186 22.10 38.62 -60.90
CA LEU A 186 22.19 38.19 -59.50
C LEU A 186 23.61 37.84 -59.08
N MET A 187 23.97 38.27 -57.87
CA MET A 187 25.19 37.83 -57.19
C MET A 187 25.16 36.30 -56.99
N ILE A 188 26.32 35.66 -57.11
CA ILE A 188 26.43 34.19 -57.15
C ILE A 188 25.77 33.47 -55.97
N GLU A 189 25.77 34.07 -54.76
CA GLU A 189 25.13 33.48 -53.58
C GLU A 189 23.61 33.59 -53.62
N GLU A 190 23.08 34.74 -54.04
CA GLU A 190 21.65 34.97 -54.19
C GLU A 190 21.07 34.17 -55.35
N ARG A 191 21.80 34.14 -56.47
CA ARG A 191 21.53 33.31 -57.64
C ARG A 191 21.40 31.85 -57.24
N THR A 192 22.39 31.31 -56.53
CA THR A 192 22.41 29.89 -56.14
C THR A 192 21.32 29.56 -55.12
N ARG A 193 21.11 30.44 -54.13
CA ARG A 193 20.05 30.29 -53.13
C ARG A 193 18.66 30.22 -53.80
N LEU A 194 18.32 31.18 -54.65
CA LEU A 194 17.02 31.23 -55.35
C LEU A 194 16.84 30.00 -56.25
N LYS A 195 17.88 29.58 -56.96
CA LYS A 195 17.87 28.38 -57.81
C LYS A 195 17.59 27.11 -57.02
N VAL A 196 18.22 26.94 -55.86
CA VAL A 196 17.96 25.79 -54.97
C VAL A 196 16.50 25.79 -54.51
N GLN A 197 15.95 26.95 -54.15
CA GLN A 197 14.55 27.07 -53.74
C GLN A 197 13.59 26.75 -54.90
N LEU A 198 13.85 27.32 -56.07
CA LEU A 198 13.07 27.11 -57.28
C LEU A 198 13.06 25.64 -57.70
N LEU A 199 14.23 25.00 -57.79
CA LEU A 199 14.35 23.57 -58.11
C LEU A 199 13.58 22.70 -57.11
N TYR A 200 13.59 23.05 -55.82
CA TYR A 200 12.80 22.35 -54.82
C TYR A 200 11.29 22.46 -55.09
N TYR A 201 10.77 23.67 -55.37
CA TYR A 201 9.34 23.88 -55.63
C TYR A 201 8.88 23.36 -57.00
N LEU A 202 9.79 23.23 -57.98
CA LEU A 202 9.55 22.54 -59.25
C LEU A 202 9.59 21.00 -59.13
N ASN A 203 9.78 20.46 -57.92
CA ASN A 203 9.94 19.03 -57.64
C ASN A 203 11.20 18.39 -58.26
N GLU A 204 12.20 19.19 -58.65
CA GLU A 204 13.50 18.74 -59.12
C GLU A 204 14.47 18.50 -57.94
N TRP A 205 14.04 17.68 -56.97
CA TRP A 205 14.74 17.52 -55.69
C TRP A 205 16.19 17.01 -55.83
N ALA A 206 16.46 16.17 -56.83
CA ALA A 206 17.81 15.67 -57.10
C ALA A 206 18.75 16.80 -57.58
N SER A 207 18.26 17.68 -58.45
CA SER A 207 18.98 18.87 -58.93
C SER A 207 19.22 19.84 -57.77
N ALA A 208 18.20 20.08 -56.95
CA ALA A 208 18.28 20.93 -55.76
C ALA A 208 19.31 20.40 -54.74
N GLU A 209 19.32 19.09 -54.48
CA GLU A 209 20.30 18.43 -53.61
C GLU A 209 21.74 18.58 -54.13
N GLN A 210 21.96 18.34 -55.42
CA GLN A 210 23.29 18.46 -56.03
C GLN A 210 23.83 19.90 -55.93
N LEU A 211 23.01 20.88 -56.30
CA LEU A 211 23.38 22.29 -56.26
C LEU A 211 23.62 22.78 -54.83
N ALA A 212 22.74 22.42 -53.89
CA ALA A 212 22.87 22.82 -52.49
C ALA A 212 24.13 22.20 -51.84
N ASN A 213 24.44 20.93 -52.12
CA ASN A 213 25.68 20.31 -51.63
C ASN A 213 26.93 21.00 -52.17
N ALA A 214 26.94 21.38 -53.45
CA ALA A 214 28.07 22.09 -54.04
C ALA A 214 28.25 23.48 -53.41
N PHE A 215 27.16 24.24 -53.23
CA PHE A 215 27.18 25.53 -52.55
C PHE A 215 27.74 25.43 -51.12
N LEU A 216 27.24 24.49 -50.32
CA LEU A 216 27.66 24.34 -48.93
C LEU A 216 29.11 23.87 -48.76
N ARG A 217 29.66 23.16 -49.75
CA ARG A 217 31.08 22.77 -49.77
C ARG A 217 31.98 23.95 -50.11
N GLU A 218 31.59 24.77 -51.08
CA GLU A 218 32.41 25.91 -51.51
C GLU A 218 32.26 27.13 -50.58
N ARG A 219 31.07 27.34 -50.00
CA ARG A 219 30.74 28.54 -49.21
C ARG A 219 30.04 28.22 -47.88
N PRO A 220 30.67 27.45 -46.98
CA PRO A 220 30.06 27.06 -45.71
C PRO A 220 29.79 28.24 -44.75
N GLN A 221 30.46 29.38 -44.93
CA GLN A 221 30.33 30.57 -44.07
C GLN A 221 29.39 31.65 -44.65
N SER A 222 28.73 31.39 -45.78
CA SER A 222 27.77 32.35 -46.37
C SER A 222 26.60 32.60 -45.42
N GLN A 223 26.08 33.83 -45.41
CA GLN A 223 24.84 34.16 -44.71
C GLN A 223 23.64 33.35 -45.24
N MET A 224 23.72 32.84 -46.47
CA MET A 224 22.69 32.02 -47.10
C MET A 224 22.84 30.52 -46.80
N ALA A 225 23.95 30.10 -46.17
CA ALA A 225 24.27 28.69 -45.95
C ALA A 225 23.17 27.96 -45.15
N SER A 226 22.60 28.59 -44.12
CA SER A 226 21.53 27.99 -43.32
C SER A 226 20.25 27.74 -44.11
N LEU A 227 19.87 28.68 -44.97
CA LEU A 227 18.68 28.54 -45.81
C LEU A 227 18.90 27.49 -46.91
N VAL A 228 20.08 27.48 -47.54
CA VAL A 228 20.44 26.45 -48.51
C VAL A 228 20.53 25.07 -47.85
N PHE A 229 21.05 24.97 -46.62
CA PHE A 229 21.08 23.73 -45.83
C PHE A 229 19.68 23.25 -45.46
N TYR A 230 18.76 24.15 -45.15
CA TYR A 230 17.35 23.82 -44.95
C TYR A 230 16.72 23.21 -46.21
N PHE A 231 16.89 23.84 -47.39
CA PHE A 231 16.34 23.31 -48.64
C PHE A 231 17.03 22.03 -49.11
N LEU A 232 18.32 21.84 -48.80
CA LEU A 232 18.99 20.55 -48.97
C LEU A 232 18.26 19.46 -48.18
N ASN A 233 17.98 19.69 -46.90
CA ASN A 233 17.29 18.72 -46.04
C ASN A 233 15.84 18.47 -46.49
N LYS A 234 15.12 19.49 -46.96
CA LYS A 234 13.80 19.33 -47.60
C LYS A 234 13.86 18.45 -48.85
N SER A 235 14.86 18.67 -49.70
CA SER A 235 15.06 17.90 -50.93
C SER A 235 15.43 16.43 -50.63
N LEU A 236 16.25 16.20 -49.60
CA LEU A 236 16.58 14.86 -49.11
C LEU A 236 15.32 14.15 -48.58
N LEU A 237 14.53 14.82 -47.74
CA LEU A 237 13.30 14.27 -47.18
C LEU A 237 12.29 13.90 -48.27
N SER A 238 12.13 14.75 -49.29
CA SER A 238 11.22 14.51 -50.42
C SER A 238 11.65 13.32 -51.29
N GLN A 239 12.94 12.97 -51.26
CA GLN A 239 13.50 11.77 -51.90
C GLN A 239 13.53 10.54 -50.96
N ASN A 240 12.92 10.60 -49.78
CA ASN A 240 13.00 9.57 -48.73
C ASN A 240 14.44 9.25 -48.28
N LYS A 241 15.35 10.22 -48.37
CA LYS A 241 16.73 10.11 -47.88
C LYS A 241 16.82 10.63 -46.43
N PRO A 242 17.76 10.11 -45.61
CA PRO A 242 18.00 10.66 -44.29
C PRO A 242 18.50 12.11 -44.40
N LEU A 243 18.20 12.92 -43.38
CA LEU A 243 18.68 14.29 -43.30
C LEU A 243 20.22 14.34 -43.26
N ASN A 244 20.79 15.46 -43.69
CA ASN A 244 22.23 15.65 -43.69
C ASN A 244 22.78 15.66 -42.25
N GLN A 245 23.82 14.86 -41.97
CA GLN A 245 24.35 14.64 -40.62
C GLN A 245 25.40 15.67 -40.17
N ASN A 246 25.64 16.75 -40.92
CA ASN A 246 26.57 17.80 -40.51
C ASN A 246 26.05 18.57 -39.29
N LEU A 247 26.57 18.23 -38.11
CA LEU A 247 26.15 18.78 -36.81
C LEU A 247 26.35 20.31 -36.71
N ILE A 248 27.46 20.82 -37.26
CA ILE A 248 27.76 22.26 -37.22
C ILE A 248 26.72 23.04 -38.01
N MET A 249 26.35 22.55 -39.20
CA MET A 249 25.33 23.17 -40.04
C MET A 249 23.93 23.05 -39.42
N ARG A 250 23.62 21.93 -38.76
CA ARG A 250 22.35 21.76 -38.02
C ARG A 250 22.21 22.79 -36.91
N GLU A 251 23.24 22.95 -36.07
CA GLU A 251 23.23 23.92 -34.98
C GLU A 251 23.17 25.36 -35.51
N HIS A 252 23.93 25.66 -36.56
CA HIS A 252 23.90 26.99 -37.15
C HIS A 252 22.51 27.30 -37.76
N ALA A 253 21.91 26.34 -38.47
CA ALA A 253 20.59 26.50 -39.07
C ALA A 253 19.47 26.62 -38.02
N SER A 254 19.51 25.87 -36.92
CA SER A 254 18.49 25.98 -35.85
C SER A 254 18.49 27.37 -35.21
N LYS A 255 19.63 28.07 -35.20
CA LYS A 255 19.78 29.41 -34.62
C LYS A 255 19.56 30.56 -35.62
N SER A 256 19.98 30.42 -36.87
CA SER A 256 20.05 31.56 -37.82
C SER A 256 18.90 31.65 -38.83
N LEU A 257 18.12 30.58 -39.03
CA LEU A 257 16.98 30.60 -39.95
C LEU A 257 15.89 31.60 -39.52
N GLN A 258 15.18 32.19 -40.49
CA GLN A 258 13.97 32.98 -40.22
C GLN A 258 12.89 32.10 -39.53
N PRO A 259 11.98 32.69 -38.73
CA PRO A 259 11.09 31.93 -37.84
C PRO A 259 10.30 30.81 -38.51
N LYS A 260 9.74 31.06 -39.71
CA LYS A 260 8.99 30.07 -40.48
C LYS A 260 9.86 28.86 -40.87
N PHE A 261 11.05 29.10 -41.40
CA PHE A 261 11.98 28.03 -41.80
C PHE A 261 12.61 27.34 -40.59
N ARG A 262 12.89 28.09 -39.51
CA ARG A 262 13.44 27.56 -38.26
C ARG A 262 12.47 26.56 -37.62
N SER A 263 11.21 26.94 -37.46
CA SER A 263 10.15 26.08 -36.92
C SER A 263 10.08 24.77 -37.71
N ASP A 264 9.85 24.85 -39.02
CA ASP A 264 9.75 23.66 -39.86
C ASP A 264 11.05 22.82 -39.91
N PHE A 265 12.23 23.45 -39.81
CA PHE A 265 13.50 22.73 -39.68
C PHE A 265 13.61 21.93 -38.37
N LEU A 266 13.26 22.55 -37.24
CA LEU A 266 13.22 21.88 -35.94
C LEU A 266 12.20 20.74 -35.91
N HIS A 267 11.09 20.89 -36.64
CA HIS A 267 10.10 19.82 -36.82
C HIS A 267 10.70 18.62 -37.55
N MET A 268 11.39 18.86 -38.68
CA MET A 268 12.07 17.79 -39.43
C MET A 268 13.12 17.06 -38.58
N LEU A 269 13.91 17.79 -37.80
CA LEU A 269 14.92 17.20 -36.92
C LEU A 269 14.29 16.39 -35.78
N SER A 270 13.20 16.89 -35.18
CA SER A 270 12.45 16.19 -34.15
C SER A 270 11.83 14.89 -34.69
N ASP A 271 11.26 14.92 -35.89
CA ASP A 271 10.64 13.75 -36.50
C ASP A 271 11.70 12.71 -36.92
N GLU A 272 12.88 13.14 -37.40
CA GLU A 272 14.03 12.24 -37.63
C GLU A 272 14.46 11.54 -36.33
N ALA A 273 14.54 12.26 -35.22
CA ALA A 273 14.93 11.70 -33.93
C ALA A 273 13.89 10.68 -33.42
N LEU A 274 12.59 10.97 -33.55
CA LEU A 274 11.52 10.02 -33.21
C LEU A 274 11.59 8.73 -34.04
N LEU A 275 11.87 8.84 -35.35
CA LEU A 275 12.03 7.68 -36.22
C LEU A 275 13.23 6.80 -35.81
N LYS A 276 14.27 7.40 -35.23
CA LYS A 276 15.43 6.69 -34.69
C LYS A 276 15.22 6.14 -33.27
N GLY A 277 14.07 6.38 -32.66
CA GLY A 277 13.77 6.00 -31.27
C GLY A 277 14.37 6.93 -30.21
N ASP A 278 14.93 8.07 -30.60
CA ASP A 278 15.51 9.06 -29.69
C ASP A 278 14.46 10.09 -29.27
N LEU A 279 13.64 9.70 -28.29
CA LEU A 279 12.58 10.55 -27.74
C LEU A 279 13.14 11.82 -27.09
N PHE A 280 14.30 11.73 -26.43
CA PHE A 280 14.87 12.82 -25.67
C PHE A 280 15.31 13.96 -26.60
N THR A 281 16.07 13.63 -27.65
CA THR A 281 16.48 14.62 -28.66
C THR A 281 15.29 15.16 -29.45
N ALA A 282 14.28 14.33 -29.73
CA ALA A 282 13.06 14.81 -30.37
C ALA A 282 12.36 15.92 -29.56
N ILE A 283 12.28 15.77 -28.24
CA ILE A 283 11.69 16.75 -27.34
C ILE A 283 12.55 18.02 -27.27
N GLN A 284 13.89 17.89 -27.22
CA GLN A 284 14.80 19.05 -27.21
C GLN A 284 14.58 19.98 -28.40
N TYR A 285 14.41 19.45 -29.62
CA TYR A 285 14.14 20.31 -30.79
C TYR A 285 12.81 21.06 -30.68
N ARG A 286 11.78 20.45 -30.09
CA ARG A 286 10.49 21.11 -29.85
C ARG A 286 10.58 22.17 -28.75
N LEU A 287 11.39 21.92 -27.72
CA LEU A 287 11.66 22.91 -26.67
C LEU A 287 12.53 24.06 -27.16
N GLU A 288 13.45 23.82 -28.10
CA GLU A 288 14.23 24.88 -28.75
C GLU A 288 13.32 25.82 -29.56
N GLU A 289 12.29 25.29 -30.22
CA GLU A 289 11.25 26.08 -30.90
C GLU A 289 10.47 26.96 -29.91
N LEU A 290 10.12 26.42 -28.73
CA LEU A 290 9.39 27.13 -27.67
C LEU A 290 10.26 28.18 -26.96
N ASN A 291 11.56 27.93 -26.82
CA ASN A 291 12.50 28.82 -26.13
C ASN A 291 12.85 30.09 -26.92
N ASN A 292 12.50 30.14 -28.20
CA ASN A 292 12.76 31.30 -29.05
C ASN A 292 11.50 32.17 -29.21
N LEU A 293 11.62 33.46 -28.88
CA LEU A 293 10.50 34.41 -28.84
C LEU A 293 9.74 34.54 -30.17
N GLU A 294 10.42 34.35 -31.30
CA GLU A 294 9.83 34.51 -32.63
C GLU A 294 9.03 33.27 -33.07
N THR A 295 9.45 32.08 -32.63
CA THR A 295 8.81 30.81 -32.97
C THR A 295 7.88 30.26 -31.88
N ALA A 296 7.98 30.75 -30.65
CA ALA A 296 7.17 30.29 -29.52
C ALA A 296 5.65 30.37 -29.79
N LYS A 297 5.21 31.39 -30.54
CA LYS A 297 3.78 31.61 -30.85
C LYS A 297 3.16 30.55 -31.77
N SER A 298 3.98 29.84 -32.54
CA SER A 298 3.51 28.80 -33.47
C SER A 298 3.61 27.38 -32.91
N VAL A 299 4.10 27.22 -31.67
CA VAL A 299 4.29 25.89 -31.06
C VAL A 299 2.94 25.27 -30.67
N ASN A 300 2.74 24.02 -31.06
CA ASN A 300 1.63 23.21 -30.58
C ASN A 300 2.02 22.57 -29.23
N LEU A 301 1.56 23.19 -28.13
CA LEU A 301 1.85 22.73 -26.76
C LEU A 301 1.25 21.35 -26.45
N GLU A 302 0.10 21.00 -27.03
CA GLU A 302 -0.54 19.69 -26.81
C GLU A 302 0.32 18.55 -27.37
N LYS A 303 0.86 18.74 -28.59
CA LYS A 303 1.75 17.76 -29.22
C LYS A 303 3.04 17.59 -28.41
N LEU A 304 3.58 18.67 -27.88
CA LEU A 304 4.76 18.64 -27.02
C LEU A 304 4.49 17.95 -25.67
N GLU A 305 3.35 18.23 -25.04
CA GLU A 305 2.93 17.57 -23.80
C GLU A 305 2.78 16.05 -24.00
N ASN A 306 2.22 15.62 -25.13
CA ASN A 306 2.09 14.20 -25.46
C ASN A 306 3.45 13.51 -25.68
N LEU A 307 4.47 14.24 -26.15
CA LEU A 307 5.83 13.71 -26.23
C LEU A 307 6.46 13.61 -24.83
N LEU A 308 6.33 14.65 -24.01
CA LEU A 308 6.82 14.66 -22.63
C LEU A 308 6.25 13.49 -21.81
N LYS A 309 4.94 13.20 -21.92
CA LYS A 309 4.28 12.09 -21.21
C LYS A 309 4.84 10.69 -21.51
N LYS A 310 5.60 10.53 -22.61
CA LYS A 310 6.26 9.27 -22.93
C LYS A 310 7.52 9.03 -22.10
N ILE A 311 8.09 10.06 -21.47
CA ILE A 311 9.25 9.94 -20.57
C ILE A 311 8.85 9.19 -19.31
N GLN A 312 9.62 8.15 -18.97
CA GLN A 312 9.40 7.32 -17.77
C GLN A 312 10.49 7.51 -16.70
N SER A 313 11.50 8.36 -16.94
CA SER A 313 12.60 8.63 -16.01
C SER A 313 12.50 10.01 -15.36
N PRO A 314 12.50 10.10 -14.01
CA PRO A 314 12.62 11.38 -13.29
C PRO A 314 13.94 12.12 -13.55
N GLU A 315 15.01 11.40 -13.87
CA GLU A 315 16.33 11.96 -14.17
C GLU A 315 16.32 12.67 -15.52
N GLU A 316 15.74 12.05 -16.55
CA GLU A 316 15.58 12.66 -17.88
C GLU A 316 14.78 13.98 -17.80
N LEU A 317 13.69 14.01 -17.03
CA LEU A 317 12.94 15.23 -16.77
C LEU A 317 13.80 16.32 -16.09
N SER A 318 14.70 15.92 -15.20
CA SER A 318 15.60 16.87 -14.51
C SER A 318 16.64 17.46 -15.46
N ILE A 319 17.14 16.67 -16.42
CA ILE A 319 18.07 17.13 -17.45
C ILE A 319 17.38 18.13 -18.38
N LEU A 320 16.13 17.85 -18.80
CA LEU A 320 15.35 18.78 -19.61
C LEU A 320 15.16 20.13 -18.90
N LEU A 321 14.81 20.10 -17.61
CA LEU A 321 14.65 21.31 -16.81
C LEU A 321 15.94 22.12 -16.70
N GLY A 322 17.08 21.44 -16.53
CA GLY A 322 18.40 22.07 -16.45
C GLY A 322 18.83 22.75 -17.76
N ASN A 323 18.43 22.20 -18.91
CA ASN A 323 18.74 22.77 -20.22
C ASN A 323 17.87 23.98 -20.59
N TYR A 324 16.65 24.05 -20.05
CA TYR A 324 15.69 25.13 -20.35
C TYR A 324 15.14 25.79 -19.09
N PRO A 325 15.99 26.42 -18.25
CA PRO A 325 15.58 26.93 -16.94
C PRO A 325 14.62 28.11 -17.02
N ASN A 326 14.53 28.81 -18.16
CA ASN A 326 13.72 30.02 -18.30
C ASN A 326 12.27 29.75 -18.76
N LEU A 327 11.91 28.48 -19.04
CA LEU A 327 10.58 28.10 -19.53
C LEU A 327 9.65 27.76 -18.35
N THR A 328 8.86 28.73 -17.88
CA THR A 328 7.92 28.53 -16.75
C THR A 328 6.91 27.40 -17.01
N TRP A 329 6.31 27.36 -18.20
CA TRP A 329 5.40 26.28 -18.61
C TRP A 329 6.05 24.89 -18.47
N LEU A 330 7.34 24.77 -18.82
CA LEU A 330 8.07 23.52 -18.71
C LEU A 330 8.35 23.16 -17.24
N GLN A 331 8.71 24.16 -16.41
CA GLN A 331 8.93 23.96 -14.99
C GLN A 331 7.69 23.39 -14.30
N ASP A 332 6.52 23.97 -14.56
CA ASP A 332 5.26 23.54 -13.95
C ASP A 332 4.87 22.13 -14.40
N LYS A 333 4.96 21.85 -15.71
CA LYS A 333 4.64 20.52 -16.24
C LYS A 333 5.59 19.44 -15.76
N ILE A 334 6.89 19.72 -15.71
CA ILE A 334 7.88 18.77 -15.20
C ILE A 334 7.67 18.51 -13.71
N PHE A 335 7.31 19.53 -12.92
CA PHE A 335 7.01 19.35 -11.50
C PHE A 335 5.87 18.34 -11.29
N GLU A 336 4.73 18.54 -11.95
CA GLU A 336 3.57 17.64 -11.88
C GLU A 336 3.95 16.20 -12.27
N MET A 337 4.57 16.05 -13.44
CA MET A 337 4.95 14.74 -13.99
C MET A 337 5.99 14.03 -13.11
N LYS A 338 7.00 14.76 -12.62
CA LYS A 338 8.06 14.20 -11.78
C LYS A 338 7.50 13.77 -10.43
N LEU A 339 6.58 14.56 -9.86
CA LEU A 339 5.89 14.18 -8.62
C LEU A 339 5.09 12.88 -8.80
N GLU A 340 4.35 12.75 -9.91
CA GLU A 340 3.59 11.54 -10.23
C GLU A 340 4.50 10.32 -10.47
N LEU A 341 5.58 10.48 -11.23
CA LEU A 341 6.56 9.41 -11.48
C LEU A 341 7.27 8.97 -10.20
N LEU A 342 7.73 9.92 -9.36
CA LEU A 342 8.36 9.59 -8.08
C LEU A 342 7.40 8.86 -7.14
N ALA A 343 6.11 9.22 -7.16
CA ALA A 343 5.08 8.49 -6.43
C ALA A 343 4.89 7.05 -6.95
N LYS A 344 4.82 6.86 -8.27
CA LYS A 344 4.72 5.52 -8.91
C LYS A 344 5.94 4.64 -8.59
N LEU A 345 7.13 5.24 -8.57
CA LEU A 345 8.40 4.56 -8.29
C LEU A 345 8.68 4.39 -6.78
N LYS A 346 7.73 4.75 -5.90
CA LYS A 346 7.88 4.71 -4.43
C LYS A 346 9.07 5.54 -3.89
N ARG A 347 9.56 6.51 -4.64
CA ARG A 347 10.68 7.41 -4.26
C ARG A 347 10.16 8.63 -3.48
N HIS A 348 9.39 8.37 -2.42
CA HIS A 348 8.65 9.41 -1.71
C HIS A 348 9.56 10.49 -1.08
N ARG A 349 10.80 10.17 -0.68
CA ARG A 349 11.71 11.13 -0.04
C ARG A 349 12.14 12.23 -1.02
N GLU A 350 12.33 11.84 -2.28
CA GLU A 350 12.65 12.77 -3.36
C GLU A 350 11.42 13.58 -3.78
N ALA A 351 10.23 12.98 -3.73
CA ALA A 351 8.97 13.68 -3.95
C ALA A 351 8.76 14.78 -2.88
N LEU A 352 9.04 14.49 -1.60
CA LEU A 352 8.98 15.49 -0.53
C LEU A 352 10.00 16.62 -0.74
N LYS A 353 11.25 16.29 -1.08
CA LYS A 353 12.27 17.31 -1.36
C LYS A 353 11.83 18.23 -2.52
N LEU A 354 11.20 17.68 -3.55
CA LEU A 354 10.66 18.44 -4.67
C LEU A 354 9.49 19.34 -4.24
N LEU A 355 8.57 18.83 -3.41
CA LEU A 355 7.47 19.61 -2.82
C LEU A 355 7.97 20.75 -1.93
N ASP A 356 8.96 20.49 -1.07
CA ASP A 356 9.54 21.49 -0.17
C ASP A 356 10.15 22.65 -0.95
N GLN A 357 10.88 22.33 -2.03
CA GLN A 357 11.46 23.35 -2.91
C GLN A 357 10.38 24.23 -3.55
N ARG A 358 9.27 23.64 -4.02
CA ARG A 358 8.15 24.37 -4.62
C ARG A 358 7.40 25.21 -3.58
N LEU A 359 7.16 24.67 -2.38
CA LEU A 359 6.55 25.39 -1.27
C LEU A 359 7.35 26.64 -0.86
N VAL A 360 8.68 26.56 -0.82
CA VAL A 360 9.54 27.71 -0.54
C VAL A 360 9.33 28.81 -1.58
N VAL A 361 9.20 28.44 -2.86
CA VAL A 361 8.95 29.40 -3.95
C VAL A 361 7.54 29.99 -3.84
N ALA A 362 6.50 29.16 -3.68
CA ALA A 362 5.11 29.60 -3.56
C ALA A 362 4.91 30.56 -2.38
N ARG A 363 5.49 30.25 -1.21
CA ARG A 363 5.46 31.13 -0.03
C ARG A 363 6.17 32.46 -0.26
N LYS A 364 7.26 32.45 -1.04
CA LYS A 364 7.99 33.68 -1.38
C LYS A 364 7.20 34.58 -2.34
N ILE A 365 6.42 33.97 -3.24
CA ILE A 365 5.59 34.68 -4.21
C ILE A 365 4.26 35.14 -3.59
N GLY A 366 3.81 34.49 -2.50
CA GLY A 366 2.58 34.81 -1.80
C GLY A 366 1.33 34.15 -2.38
N ASP A 367 1.48 33.03 -3.10
CA ASP A 367 0.37 32.27 -3.66
C ASP A 367 -0.24 31.34 -2.60
N GLN A 368 -1.29 31.82 -1.93
CA GLN A 368 -1.91 31.10 -0.81
C GLN A 368 -2.64 29.84 -1.25
N GLU A 369 -3.23 29.83 -2.46
CA GLU A 369 -3.95 28.67 -3.00
C GLU A 369 -2.96 27.54 -3.36
N GLU A 370 -1.84 27.87 -3.98
CA GLU A 370 -0.78 26.89 -4.28
C GLU A 370 -0.17 26.33 -2.99
N VAL A 371 0.05 27.17 -1.96
CA VAL A 371 0.56 26.71 -0.67
C VAL A 371 -0.38 25.70 0.00
N GLU A 372 -1.67 26.00 0.10
CA GLU A 372 -2.65 25.08 0.70
C GLU A 372 -2.72 23.74 -0.04
N HIS A 373 -2.71 23.79 -1.38
CA HIS A 373 -2.72 22.58 -2.20
C HIS A 373 -1.46 21.72 -2.00
N LEU A 374 -0.28 22.36 -2.03
CA LEU A 374 1.00 21.67 -1.85
C LEU A 374 1.15 21.10 -0.43
N GLU A 375 0.66 21.79 0.61
CA GLU A 375 0.66 21.29 1.99
C GLU A 375 -0.23 20.05 2.14
N GLN A 376 -1.42 20.02 1.52
CA GLN A 376 -2.27 18.83 1.51
C GLN A 376 -1.58 17.62 0.87
N ILE A 377 -0.86 17.84 -0.23
CA ILE A 377 -0.07 16.80 -0.90
C ILE A 377 1.10 16.38 0.00
N GLN A 378 1.82 17.33 0.60
CA GLN A 378 2.95 17.09 1.47
C GLN A 378 2.54 16.22 2.68
N VAL A 379 1.41 16.51 3.33
CA VAL A 379 0.88 15.69 4.43
C VAL A 379 0.71 14.23 4.01
N ARG A 380 0.14 13.96 2.82
CA ARG A 380 -0.02 12.58 2.31
C ARG A 380 1.32 11.85 2.16
N PHE A 381 2.36 12.54 1.69
CA PHE A 381 3.70 11.95 1.55
C PHE A 381 4.45 11.86 2.88
N ILE A 382 4.27 12.81 3.80
CA ILE A 382 4.86 12.79 5.15
C ILE A 382 4.28 11.65 5.96
N THR A 383 2.94 11.46 5.98
CA THR A 383 2.29 10.33 6.64
C THR A 383 2.81 9.00 6.09
N ALA A 384 3.11 8.93 4.79
CA ALA A 384 3.68 7.74 4.16
C ALA A 384 5.16 7.47 4.49
N LEU A 385 5.91 8.45 5.04
CA LEU A 385 7.38 8.38 5.18
C LEU A 385 7.93 8.58 6.59
N ASN A 386 7.22 9.28 7.45
CA ASN A 386 7.72 9.65 8.77
C ASN A 386 7.12 8.71 9.80
N VAL A 387 7.54 7.46 9.74
CA VAL A 387 7.07 6.37 10.59
C VAL A 387 8.21 5.92 11.49
N SER A 388 7.94 5.71 12.77
CA SER A 388 8.90 5.13 13.72
C SER A 388 8.76 3.61 13.65
N PRO A 389 9.70 2.87 13.03
CA PRO A 389 9.49 1.45 12.72
C PRO A 389 9.35 0.54 13.94
N ARG A 390 9.82 1.01 15.11
CA ARG A 390 9.72 0.29 16.39
C ARG A 390 8.63 0.81 17.32
N ARG A 391 7.73 1.66 16.82
CA ARG A 391 6.65 2.25 17.61
C ARG A 391 5.28 1.79 17.11
N ILE A 392 4.52 1.14 17.99
CA ILE A 392 3.21 0.57 17.67
C ILE A 392 2.15 1.24 18.55
N GLY A 393 1.05 1.67 17.93
CA GLY A 393 -0.09 2.23 18.65
C GLY A 393 -1.02 1.14 19.16
N VAL A 394 -1.56 1.32 20.35
CA VAL A 394 -2.46 0.35 20.99
C VAL A 394 -3.72 1.07 21.45
N ILE A 395 -4.88 0.60 21.03
CA ILE A 395 -6.17 1.24 21.38
C ILE A 395 -7.04 0.25 22.15
N LEU A 396 -7.30 0.51 23.44
CA LEU A 396 -8.04 -0.39 24.31
C LEU A 396 -9.08 0.33 25.18
N PRO A 397 -10.17 -0.31 25.63
CA PRO A 397 -11.17 0.30 26.51
C PRO A 397 -10.74 0.27 27.98
N LEU A 398 -9.74 1.07 28.34
CA LEU A 398 -9.07 1.04 29.65
C LEU A 398 -9.90 1.63 30.80
N SER A 399 -10.92 2.44 30.50
CA SER A 399 -11.79 3.08 31.52
C SER A 399 -13.20 2.47 31.60
N SER A 400 -13.41 1.26 31.11
CA SER A 400 -14.72 0.63 31.12
C SER A 400 -15.16 0.24 32.54
N SER A 401 -16.39 0.59 32.94
CA SER A 401 -16.99 0.13 34.19
C SER A 401 -17.47 -1.34 34.13
N SER A 402 -17.60 -1.92 32.93
CA SER A 402 -17.90 -3.34 32.76
C SER A 402 -16.69 -4.19 33.12
N SER A 403 -16.84 -5.05 34.14
CA SER A 403 -15.79 -5.98 34.59
C SER A 403 -15.31 -6.92 33.48
N LYS A 404 -16.23 -7.39 32.61
CA LYS A 404 -15.88 -8.26 31.47
C LYS A 404 -14.98 -7.53 30.48
N VAL A 405 -15.32 -6.28 30.12
CA VAL A 405 -14.54 -5.48 29.17
C VAL A 405 -13.19 -5.05 29.77
N ALA A 406 -13.18 -4.61 31.03
CA ALA A 406 -11.95 -4.25 31.74
C ALA A 406 -10.98 -5.44 31.83
N ARG A 407 -11.50 -6.63 32.13
CA ARG A 407 -10.71 -7.87 32.15
C ARG A 407 -10.10 -8.17 30.78
N LEU A 408 -10.88 -8.11 29.69
CA LEU A 408 -10.36 -8.35 28.34
C LEU A 408 -9.27 -7.34 27.96
N ALA A 409 -9.44 -6.07 28.32
CA ALA A 409 -8.42 -5.04 28.09
C ALA A 409 -7.13 -5.34 28.87
N GLN A 410 -7.25 -5.76 30.13
CA GLN A 410 -6.10 -6.15 30.95
C GLN A 410 -5.39 -7.40 30.41
N GLU A 411 -6.14 -8.44 30.03
CA GLU A 411 -5.58 -9.67 29.44
C GLU A 411 -4.82 -9.37 28.14
N THR A 412 -5.36 -8.45 27.32
CA THR A 412 -4.71 -7.96 26.10
C THR A 412 -3.41 -7.21 26.42
N LEU A 413 -3.44 -6.28 27.38
CA LEU A 413 -2.25 -5.57 27.84
C LEU A 413 -1.16 -6.52 28.36
N ASN A 414 -1.55 -7.54 29.13
CA ASN A 414 -0.62 -8.56 29.61
C ASN A 414 0.07 -9.27 28.43
N GLY A 415 -0.68 -9.66 27.40
CA GLY A 415 -0.11 -10.30 26.20
C GLY A 415 0.90 -9.41 25.47
N LEU A 416 0.56 -8.13 25.26
CA LEU A 416 1.47 -7.15 24.66
C LEU A 416 2.73 -6.95 25.51
N TRP A 417 2.57 -6.86 26.83
CA TRP A 417 3.69 -6.65 27.74
C TRP A 417 4.64 -7.86 27.79
N LEU A 418 4.10 -9.08 27.76
CA LEU A 418 4.88 -10.31 27.67
C LEU A 418 5.66 -10.39 26.35
N ALA A 419 5.06 -9.96 25.23
CA ALA A 419 5.71 -9.94 23.93
C ALA A 419 6.87 -8.94 23.88
N LEU A 420 6.71 -7.73 24.42
CA LEU A 420 7.80 -6.75 24.52
C LEU A 420 9.03 -7.26 25.29
N ARG A 421 8.80 -8.08 26.32
CA ARG A 421 9.85 -8.61 27.21
C ARG A 421 10.35 -9.99 26.83
N SER A 422 9.90 -10.54 25.71
CA SER A 422 10.31 -11.87 25.24
C SER A 422 11.82 -12.01 25.12
N ASN A 423 12.51 -10.95 24.68
CA ASN A 423 13.96 -10.92 24.47
C ASN A 423 14.78 -10.60 25.74
N GLU A 424 14.15 -10.18 26.84
CA GLU A 424 14.84 -9.92 28.12
C GLU A 424 15.27 -11.22 28.82
N PHE A 425 14.70 -12.35 28.41
CA PHE A 425 14.91 -13.66 29.02
C PHE A 425 15.18 -14.73 27.97
N PRO A 426 16.33 -14.69 27.26
CA PRO A 426 16.70 -15.72 26.28
C PRO A 426 16.71 -17.12 26.93
N ASP A 427 16.40 -18.13 26.12
CA ASP A 427 16.30 -19.51 26.57
C ASP A 427 17.61 -20.01 27.18
N LEU A 428 17.55 -20.50 28.42
CA LEU A 428 18.68 -21.15 29.09
C LEU A 428 18.93 -22.58 28.56
N SER A 429 18.25 -23.01 27.49
CA SER A 429 18.36 -24.37 26.95
C SER A 429 19.40 -24.55 25.84
N ASP A 430 19.95 -23.47 25.26
CA ASP A 430 20.87 -23.58 24.10
C ASP A 430 22.35 -23.32 24.39
N ASN A 431 22.75 -23.11 25.64
CA ASN A 431 24.18 -22.97 26.00
C ASN A 431 24.54 -23.80 27.24
N MET A 432 24.45 -25.12 27.11
CA MET A 432 25.33 -26.05 27.83
C MET A 432 26.35 -26.61 26.84
N SER A 433 27.18 -25.72 26.31
CA SER A 433 28.51 -26.06 25.80
C SER A 433 29.48 -25.07 26.43
N ASP A 434 30.47 -25.61 27.11
CA ASP A 434 31.44 -24.93 27.96
C ASP A 434 32.12 -23.71 27.32
N ASN A 435 32.45 -22.76 28.20
CA ASN A 435 33.35 -21.61 28.03
C ASN A 435 32.78 -20.33 27.41
N ALA A 436 32.08 -19.55 28.24
CA ALA A 436 32.24 -18.09 28.26
C ALA A 436 31.97 -17.54 29.67
N THR A 437 32.98 -16.87 30.23
CA THR A 437 33.02 -16.27 31.57
C THR A 437 31.88 -15.27 31.76
N PRO A 438 31.12 -15.29 32.88
CA PRO A 438 30.14 -14.26 33.17
C PRO A 438 30.86 -12.96 33.55
N GLN A 439 30.61 -11.86 32.82
CA GLN A 439 30.97 -10.53 33.30
C GLN A 439 30.17 -10.24 34.58
N LYS A 440 30.88 -10.21 35.71
CA LYS A 440 30.42 -9.69 36.99
C LYS A 440 29.96 -8.25 36.80
N ILE A 441 28.68 -7.99 37.04
CA ILE A 441 28.23 -6.64 37.44
C ILE A 441 28.55 -6.54 38.93
N GLU A 442 29.61 -5.79 39.26
CA GLU A 442 29.91 -5.41 40.64
C GLU A 442 28.80 -4.48 41.13
N ILE A 443 28.02 -4.99 42.09
CA ILE A 443 27.17 -4.15 42.94
C ILE A 443 28.06 -3.80 44.14
N ASP A 444 28.66 -2.61 44.07
CA ASP A 444 29.34 -2.04 45.24
C ASP A 444 28.26 -1.40 46.12
N GLY A 445 28.09 -1.96 47.31
CA GLY A 445 27.19 -1.46 48.33
C GLY A 445 28.00 -0.71 49.38
N ASN A 446 27.63 0.53 49.64
CA ASN A 446 27.72 1.12 50.97
C ASN A 446 26.63 2.16 51.18
N SER A 447 26.01 2.03 52.36
CA SER A 447 24.95 2.79 53.03
C SER A 447 25.23 4.31 53.11
N GLU A 448 24.27 5.22 53.26
CA GLU A 448 23.30 5.38 54.37
C GLU A 448 22.06 6.21 53.95
N ASP A 449 21.09 6.29 54.87
CA ASP A 449 19.63 6.39 54.74
C ASP A 449 19.09 7.88 54.67
N PRO A 450 17.79 8.19 54.87
CA PRO A 450 16.88 8.71 53.83
C PRO A 450 16.37 10.16 54.07
N ASP A 451 16.07 10.92 53.02
CA ASP A 451 14.79 11.65 52.85
C ASP A 451 14.79 12.52 51.58
N ASP A 452 13.58 12.66 51.05
CA ASP A 452 13.07 13.78 50.26
C ASP A 452 13.31 13.87 48.73
N SER A 453 12.24 14.34 48.09
CA SER A 453 12.06 14.77 46.70
C SER A 453 11.87 13.71 45.60
N ALA A 454 10.58 13.47 45.34
CA ALA A 454 10.07 13.15 44.02
C ALA A 454 10.50 14.20 42.98
N SER A 455 11.35 13.82 42.02
CA SER A 455 11.25 14.25 40.62
C SER A 455 12.27 13.50 39.76
N GLY A 456 11.84 13.05 38.58
CA GLY A 456 12.76 12.79 37.47
C GLY A 456 13.48 11.45 37.46
N LEU A 457 12.74 10.34 37.35
CA LEU A 457 13.30 9.17 36.66
C LEU A 457 13.24 9.46 35.16
N ALA A 458 14.24 10.20 34.67
CA ALA A 458 14.46 10.40 33.25
C ALA A 458 14.61 9.02 32.58
N SER A 459 13.64 8.65 31.76
CA SER A 459 13.65 7.44 30.96
C SER A 459 14.87 7.44 30.05
N ILE A 460 15.84 6.57 30.32
CA ILE A 460 16.93 6.29 29.41
C ILE A 460 16.30 5.59 28.19
N LYS A 461 16.03 6.34 27.13
CA LYS A 461 15.62 5.80 25.83
C LYS A 461 16.84 5.14 25.21
N PHE A 462 16.89 3.80 25.24
CA PHE A 462 17.84 3.05 24.44
C PHE A 462 17.47 3.22 22.96
N GLU A 463 18.38 3.77 22.15
CA GLU A 463 18.21 3.81 20.70
C GLU A 463 17.99 2.37 20.19
N GLY A 464 16.81 2.12 19.62
CA GLY A 464 16.40 0.81 19.13
C GLY A 464 15.43 0.01 20.02
N SER A 465 14.95 0.49 21.17
CA SER A 465 13.91 -0.26 21.90
C SER A 465 12.54 -0.21 21.21
N TRP A 466 11.72 -1.25 21.42
CA TRP A 466 10.31 -1.27 21.01
C TRP A 466 9.47 -0.39 21.94
N GLU A 467 8.59 0.44 21.37
CA GLU A 467 7.72 1.35 22.11
C GLU A 467 6.25 1.08 21.77
N LEU A 468 5.42 0.88 22.80
CA LEU A 468 3.97 0.82 22.66
C LEU A 468 3.35 2.12 23.15
N VAL A 469 2.60 2.79 22.28
CA VAL A 469 1.87 4.01 22.61
C VAL A 469 0.41 3.68 22.80
N VAL A 470 -0.01 3.61 24.06
CA VAL A 470 -1.36 3.16 24.43
C VAL A 470 -2.32 4.35 24.52
N ARG A 471 -3.52 4.20 23.96
CA ARG A 471 -4.63 5.15 24.06
C ARG A 471 -5.91 4.45 24.51
N ASN A 472 -6.69 5.16 25.33
CA ASN A 472 -7.97 4.68 25.80
C ASN A 472 -9.06 5.01 24.77
N SER A 473 -9.79 4.01 24.31
CA SER A 473 -10.93 4.20 23.41
C SER A 473 -12.18 4.78 24.08
N HIS A 474 -12.27 4.71 25.42
CA HIS A 474 -13.46 5.07 26.19
C HIS A 474 -14.77 4.38 25.72
N LEU A 475 -14.66 3.28 24.95
CA LEU A 475 -15.78 2.66 24.23
C LEU A 475 -16.57 3.66 23.34
N ASN A 476 -15.92 4.73 22.88
CA ASN A 476 -16.51 5.80 22.11
C ASN A 476 -15.89 5.86 20.69
N PRO A 477 -16.70 5.78 19.62
CA PRO A 477 -16.21 5.84 18.23
C PRO A 477 -15.41 7.11 17.88
N GLU A 478 -15.87 8.29 18.27
CA GLU A 478 -15.24 9.57 17.91
C GLU A 478 -13.92 9.80 18.64
N ILE A 479 -13.87 9.41 19.92
CA ILE A 479 -12.61 9.40 20.69
C ILE A 479 -11.64 8.41 20.06
N THR A 480 -12.14 7.25 19.60
CA THR A 480 -11.30 6.24 18.93
C THR A 480 -10.70 6.76 17.63
N LYS A 481 -11.49 7.41 16.75
CA LYS A 481 -10.99 8.04 15.53
C LYS A 481 -9.94 9.11 15.83
N SER A 482 -10.18 9.92 16.85
CA SER A 482 -9.22 10.95 17.29
C SER A 482 -7.92 10.35 17.82
N ALA A 483 -7.99 9.26 18.58
CA ALA A 483 -6.82 8.52 19.04
C ALA A 483 -6.04 7.89 17.89
N VAL A 484 -6.72 7.37 16.85
CA VAL A 484 -6.06 6.87 15.63
C VAL A 484 -5.28 8.00 14.94
N ARG A 485 -5.90 9.18 14.73
CA ARG A 485 -5.19 10.33 14.15
C ARG A 485 -3.97 10.73 14.95
N GLU A 486 -4.12 10.87 16.27
CA GLU A 486 -3.01 11.23 17.17
C GLU A 486 -1.86 10.21 17.08
N LEU A 487 -2.17 8.91 17.11
CA LEU A 487 -1.17 7.85 17.03
C LEU A 487 -0.42 7.88 15.69
N VAL A 488 -1.11 8.15 14.59
CA VAL A 488 -0.51 8.14 13.26
C VAL A 488 0.25 9.44 12.96
N GLU A 489 -0.38 10.59 13.18
CA GLU A 489 0.13 11.90 12.78
C GLU A 489 1.18 12.44 13.76
N SER A 490 0.91 12.34 15.06
CA SER A 490 1.80 12.87 16.11
C SER A 490 2.82 11.83 16.56
N GLU A 491 2.35 10.62 16.88
CA GLU A 491 3.21 9.57 17.43
C GLU A 491 3.91 8.75 16.35
N ARG A 492 3.52 8.87 15.08
CA ARG A 492 4.22 8.25 13.94
C ARG A 492 4.31 6.72 14.06
N VAL A 493 3.26 6.08 14.56
CA VAL A 493 3.26 4.61 14.75
C VAL A 493 3.27 3.88 13.40
N ILE A 494 3.95 2.72 13.35
CA ILE A 494 4.03 1.86 12.15
C ILE A 494 2.81 0.96 11.98
N ALA A 495 2.10 0.66 13.07
CA ALA A 495 0.90 -0.16 13.06
C ALA A 495 0.04 0.14 14.29
N LEU A 496 -1.21 -0.29 14.24
CA LEU A 496 -2.19 -0.17 15.31
C LEU A 496 -2.66 -1.57 15.74
N ILE A 497 -2.73 -1.81 17.06
CA ILE A 497 -3.29 -3.04 17.65
C ILE A 497 -4.56 -2.71 18.45
N GLY A 498 -5.57 -3.56 18.31
CA GLY A 498 -6.91 -3.33 18.83
C GLY A 498 -7.77 -2.53 17.84
N PRO A 499 -8.95 -2.02 18.23
CA PRO A 499 -9.66 -2.23 19.50
C PRO A 499 -10.29 -3.62 19.67
N LEU A 500 -11.01 -3.80 20.79
CA LEU A 500 -11.71 -5.04 21.17
C LEU A 500 -13.21 -5.00 20.82
N ALA A 501 -13.87 -3.88 21.09
CA ALA A 501 -15.32 -3.75 20.94
C ALA A 501 -15.70 -3.45 19.49
N ARG A 502 -16.87 -3.94 19.04
CA ARG A 502 -17.35 -3.79 17.66
C ARG A 502 -17.32 -2.33 17.17
N LYS A 503 -18.05 -1.44 17.86
CA LYS A 503 -18.22 -0.04 17.43
C LYS A 503 -16.91 0.74 17.36
N THR A 504 -16.00 0.51 18.32
CA THR A 504 -14.70 1.19 18.31
C THR A 504 -13.77 0.57 17.27
N SER A 505 -13.88 -0.73 17.00
CA SER A 505 -13.09 -1.38 15.94
C SER A 505 -13.51 -0.97 14.54
N GLU A 506 -14.82 -0.84 14.29
CA GLU A 506 -15.35 -0.28 13.04
C GLU A 506 -14.85 1.15 12.85
N ALA A 507 -14.96 2.00 13.88
CA ALA A 507 -14.50 3.38 13.84
C ALA A 507 -12.97 3.52 13.64
N ALA A 508 -12.18 2.67 14.32
CA ALA A 508 -10.74 2.63 14.16
C ALA A 508 -10.35 2.16 12.76
N ALA A 509 -11.04 1.16 12.21
CA ALA A 509 -10.77 0.62 10.88
C ALA A 509 -11.06 1.64 9.78
N GLU A 510 -12.20 2.34 9.85
CA GLU A 510 -12.52 3.42 8.92
C GLU A 510 -11.41 4.49 8.88
N GLU A 511 -10.94 4.92 10.06
CA GLU A 511 -9.92 5.97 10.15
C GLU A 511 -8.52 5.48 9.78
N ALA A 512 -8.16 4.25 10.17
CA ALA A 512 -6.88 3.64 9.81
C ALA A 512 -6.79 3.39 8.30
N GLU A 513 -7.86 2.97 7.63
CA GLU A 513 -7.91 2.84 6.17
C GLU A 513 -7.77 4.21 5.50
N ARG A 514 -8.47 5.24 6.02
CA ARG A 514 -8.34 6.62 5.52
C ARG A 514 -6.90 7.12 5.59
N LEU A 515 -6.19 6.81 6.67
CA LEU A 515 -4.79 7.18 6.89
C LEU A 515 -3.79 6.18 6.28
N ARG A 516 -4.27 5.08 5.69
CA ARG A 516 -3.47 3.99 5.10
C ARG A 516 -2.46 3.40 6.08
N VAL A 517 -2.87 3.12 7.32
CA VAL A 517 -2.06 2.50 8.38
C VAL A 517 -2.56 1.10 8.70
N PRO A 518 -1.68 0.07 8.78
CA PRO A 518 -2.07 -1.27 9.20
C PRO A 518 -2.72 -1.27 10.58
N LEU A 519 -3.95 -1.78 10.66
CA LEU A 519 -4.69 -2.00 11.90
C LEU A 519 -4.94 -3.50 12.07
N ILE A 520 -4.51 -4.08 13.19
CA ILE A 520 -4.87 -5.45 13.58
C ILE A 520 -5.87 -5.38 14.72
N SER A 521 -7.16 -5.47 14.39
CA SER A 521 -8.24 -5.50 15.38
C SER A 521 -8.25 -6.83 16.13
N LEU A 522 -8.53 -6.77 17.43
CA LEU A 522 -8.73 -7.95 18.28
C LEU A 522 -10.22 -8.14 18.58
N SER A 523 -11.12 -7.65 17.72
CA SER A 523 -12.57 -7.78 17.92
C SER A 523 -13.11 -9.14 17.47
N LEU A 524 -14.19 -9.59 18.13
CA LEU A 524 -14.97 -10.76 17.68
C LEU A 524 -15.82 -10.50 16.43
N THR A 525 -15.85 -9.27 15.90
CA THR A 525 -16.64 -8.91 14.71
C THR A 525 -15.87 -9.29 13.45
N ASP A 526 -16.40 -10.23 12.65
CA ASP A 526 -15.71 -10.84 11.50
C ASP A 526 -15.74 -9.98 10.24
N SER A 527 -16.65 -9.02 10.16
CA SER A 527 -16.74 -8.07 9.05
C SER A 527 -15.71 -6.92 9.12
N ILE A 528 -14.88 -6.83 10.17
CA ILE A 528 -13.92 -5.72 10.34
C ILE A 528 -12.91 -5.64 9.18
N PRO A 529 -12.29 -6.74 8.73
CA PRO A 529 -11.35 -6.68 7.61
C PRO A 529 -11.99 -6.26 6.27
N GLU A 530 -13.32 -6.35 6.14
CA GLU A 530 -14.04 -5.92 4.93
C GLU A 530 -14.05 -4.39 4.75
N LEU A 531 -13.63 -3.63 5.77
CA LEU A 531 -13.60 -2.17 5.76
C LEU A 531 -12.41 -1.55 5.01
N GLY A 532 -11.39 -2.33 4.66
CA GLY A 532 -10.23 -1.77 3.95
C GLY A 532 -9.06 -2.73 3.75
N GLU A 533 -8.16 -2.38 2.84
CA GLU A 533 -6.99 -3.21 2.54
C GLU A 533 -5.90 -3.16 3.63
N PHE A 534 -5.92 -2.14 4.50
CA PHE A 534 -5.01 -1.99 5.63
C PHE A 534 -5.58 -2.60 6.92
N ILE A 535 -6.77 -3.20 6.85
CA ILE A 535 -7.51 -3.67 8.01
C ILE A 535 -7.38 -5.18 8.13
N PHE A 536 -6.90 -5.60 9.28
CA PHE A 536 -6.68 -6.99 9.63
C PHE A 536 -7.40 -7.30 10.95
N ARG A 537 -7.66 -8.58 11.18
CA ARG A 537 -8.26 -9.05 12.43
C ARG A 537 -7.57 -10.30 12.94
N ASN A 538 -7.12 -10.25 14.19
CA ASN A 538 -6.61 -11.41 14.92
C ASN A 538 -7.54 -11.73 16.10
N ASN A 539 -8.48 -12.66 15.86
CA ASN A 539 -9.34 -13.23 16.88
C ASN A 539 -9.89 -14.56 16.35
N GLN A 540 -10.52 -15.33 17.23
CA GLN A 540 -11.17 -16.59 16.88
C GLN A 540 -12.21 -16.41 15.76
N SER A 541 -12.18 -17.33 14.80
CA SER A 541 -13.19 -17.43 13.75
C SER A 541 -14.16 -18.56 14.06
N TRP A 542 -15.42 -18.20 14.37
CA TRP A 542 -16.50 -19.18 14.57
C TRP A 542 -16.76 -20.05 13.34
N LYS A 543 -16.47 -19.52 12.14
CA LYS A 543 -16.59 -20.28 10.89
C LYS A 543 -15.53 -21.37 10.82
N GLN A 544 -14.26 -21.03 11.08
CA GLN A 544 -13.17 -22.00 11.07
C GLN A 544 -13.41 -23.10 12.11
N GLU A 545 -13.81 -22.70 13.32
CA GLU A 545 -14.14 -23.61 14.42
C GLU A 545 -15.21 -24.64 14.03
N VAL A 546 -16.34 -24.17 13.52
CA VAL A 546 -17.43 -25.05 13.07
C VAL A 546 -17.00 -25.94 11.91
N TYR A 547 -16.25 -25.40 10.96
CA TYR A 547 -15.84 -26.14 9.76
C TYR A 547 -14.85 -27.25 10.10
N GLU A 548 -13.88 -26.98 10.96
CA GLU A 548 -12.91 -27.98 11.44
C GLU A 548 -13.61 -29.13 12.18
N LEU A 549 -14.53 -28.78 13.09
CA LEU A 549 -15.25 -29.77 13.87
C LEU A 549 -16.18 -30.64 13.01
N LEU A 550 -16.85 -30.03 12.03
CA LEU A 550 -17.71 -30.76 11.09
C LEU A 550 -16.88 -31.63 10.14
N GLU A 551 -15.73 -31.13 9.66
CA GLU A 551 -14.81 -31.89 8.82
C GLU A 551 -14.42 -33.18 9.53
N TYR A 552 -13.92 -33.07 10.76
CA TYR A 552 -13.62 -34.22 11.61
C TYR A 552 -14.81 -35.17 11.78
N ALA A 553 -16.00 -34.64 12.09
CA ALA A 553 -17.19 -35.47 12.30
C ALA A 553 -17.59 -36.25 11.03
N THR A 554 -17.52 -35.63 9.86
CA THR A 554 -17.90 -36.28 8.60
C THR A 554 -16.83 -37.24 8.08
N SER A 555 -15.55 -36.87 8.20
CA SER A 555 -14.45 -37.59 7.58
C SER A 555 -13.92 -38.71 8.47
N GLU A 556 -13.77 -38.47 9.77
CA GLU A 556 -13.20 -39.45 10.71
C GLU A 556 -14.28 -40.29 11.43
N LEU A 557 -15.40 -39.66 11.81
CA LEU A 557 -16.48 -40.37 12.50
C LEU A 557 -17.55 -40.93 11.56
N GLN A 558 -17.50 -40.57 10.28
CA GLN A 558 -18.55 -40.90 9.29
C GLN A 558 -19.95 -40.46 9.72
N ALA A 559 -20.03 -39.46 10.62
CA ALA A 559 -21.29 -38.94 11.12
C ALA A 559 -21.91 -38.03 10.05
N CYS A 560 -23.18 -38.26 9.73
CA CYS A 560 -23.87 -37.46 8.70
C CYS A 560 -25.33 -37.17 9.04
N ARG A 561 -25.77 -37.53 10.25
CA ARG A 561 -27.05 -37.10 10.84
C ARG A 561 -26.76 -36.41 12.16
N PHE A 562 -27.06 -35.12 12.23
CA PHE A 562 -26.69 -34.27 13.34
C PHE A 562 -27.91 -33.74 14.10
N LEU A 563 -27.79 -33.73 15.43
CA LEU A 563 -28.61 -32.88 16.30
C LEU A 563 -27.83 -31.63 16.65
N ILE A 564 -28.46 -30.45 16.64
CA ILE A 564 -27.82 -29.21 17.12
C ILE A 564 -28.53 -28.70 18.38
N LEU A 565 -27.75 -28.51 19.45
CA LEU A 565 -28.19 -27.84 20.66
C LEU A 565 -27.40 -26.54 20.81
N TYR A 566 -28.07 -25.40 20.99
CA TYR A 566 -27.37 -24.11 21.05
C TYR A 566 -27.90 -23.18 22.15
N ALA A 567 -26.97 -22.42 22.76
CA ALA A 567 -27.36 -21.34 23.66
C ALA A 567 -28.01 -20.20 22.86
N LYS A 568 -29.13 -19.66 23.34
CA LYS A 568 -29.89 -18.56 22.72
C LYS A 568 -29.18 -17.19 22.84
N THR A 569 -27.87 -17.18 22.69
CA THR A 569 -27.00 -16.00 22.56
C THR A 569 -26.77 -15.65 21.09
N ARG A 570 -26.13 -14.50 20.81
CA ARG A 570 -25.71 -14.14 19.43
C ARG A 570 -24.73 -15.18 18.87
N GLU A 571 -23.76 -15.57 19.69
CA GLU A 571 -22.72 -16.54 19.34
C GLU A 571 -23.32 -17.92 19.06
N GLY A 572 -24.12 -18.46 20.00
CA GLY A 572 -24.71 -19.79 19.83
C GLY A 572 -25.63 -19.88 18.61
N ARG A 573 -26.44 -18.85 18.34
CA ARG A 573 -27.25 -18.79 17.10
C ARG A 573 -26.40 -18.78 15.83
N GLN A 574 -25.30 -18.02 15.83
CA GLN A 574 -24.44 -17.93 14.65
C GLN A 574 -23.69 -19.24 14.40
N LYS A 575 -23.13 -19.87 15.44
CA LYS A 575 -22.48 -21.18 15.31
C LYS A 575 -23.45 -22.28 14.87
N MET A 576 -24.67 -22.29 15.42
CA MET A 576 -25.73 -23.20 14.95
C MET A 576 -26.00 -23.03 13.46
N LYS A 577 -26.18 -21.79 13.00
CA LYS A 577 -26.43 -21.51 11.58
C LYS A 577 -25.25 -21.95 10.70
N LEU A 578 -24.03 -21.60 11.09
CA LEU A 578 -22.82 -22.02 10.38
C LEU A 578 -22.71 -23.54 10.28
N PHE A 579 -23.04 -24.27 11.36
CA PHE A 579 -22.98 -25.73 11.38
C PHE A 579 -24.06 -26.33 10.50
N TRP A 580 -25.30 -25.83 10.58
CA TRP A 580 -26.40 -26.25 9.73
C TRP A 580 -26.05 -26.08 8.26
N ASP A 581 -25.64 -24.87 7.87
CA ASP A 581 -25.32 -24.54 6.48
C ASP A 581 -24.17 -25.41 5.96
N ALA A 582 -23.12 -25.63 6.77
CA ALA A 582 -21.99 -26.46 6.39
C ALA A 582 -22.34 -27.96 6.30
N ALA A 583 -23.20 -28.48 7.19
CA ALA A 583 -23.66 -29.86 7.15
C ALA A 583 -24.48 -30.14 5.89
N LEU A 584 -25.41 -29.25 5.53
CA LEU A 584 -26.18 -29.36 4.29
C LEU A 584 -25.29 -29.34 3.05
N LEU A 585 -24.27 -28.46 3.00
CA LEU A 585 -23.34 -28.39 1.88
C LEU A 585 -22.52 -29.69 1.69
N LYS A 586 -22.29 -30.44 2.77
CA LYS A 586 -21.65 -31.76 2.75
C LYS A 586 -22.61 -32.91 2.45
N GLY A 587 -23.89 -32.63 2.21
CA GLY A 587 -24.92 -33.65 1.94
C GLY A 587 -25.41 -34.37 3.21
N CYS A 588 -25.13 -33.83 4.39
CA CYS A 588 -25.56 -34.39 5.67
C CYS A 588 -26.89 -33.82 6.14
N GLU A 589 -27.58 -34.58 6.98
CA GLU A 589 -28.89 -34.25 7.52
C GLU A 589 -28.76 -33.60 8.91
N VAL A 590 -29.48 -32.50 9.13
CA VAL A 590 -29.71 -31.95 10.47
C VAL A 590 -31.10 -32.39 10.93
N VAL A 591 -31.14 -33.36 11.83
CA VAL A 591 -32.36 -34.05 12.26
C VAL A 591 -33.26 -33.15 13.10
N ALA A 592 -32.67 -32.39 14.02
CA ALA A 592 -33.38 -31.44 14.86
C ALA A 592 -32.43 -30.38 15.41
N VAL A 593 -33.00 -29.22 15.78
CA VAL A 593 -32.26 -28.09 16.32
C VAL A 593 -33.03 -27.46 17.46
N GLU A 594 -32.41 -27.46 18.64
CA GLU A 594 -33.01 -26.95 19.87
C GLU A 594 -32.17 -25.86 20.50
N GLY A 595 -32.85 -24.83 21.00
CA GLY A 595 -32.22 -23.68 21.63
C GLY A 595 -32.56 -23.56 23.11
N PHE A 596 -31.56 -23.41 23.96
CA PHE A 596 -31.74 -23.25 25.42
C PHE A 596 -31.29 -21.84 25.88
N LYS A 597 -31.78 -21.38 27.03
CA LYS A 597 -31.39 -20.11 27.65
C LYS A 597 -30.01 -20.26 28.29
N ASP A 598 -29.13 -19.31 28.00
CA ASP A 598 -27.76 -19.26 28.52
C ASP A 598 -27.69 -19.09 30.05
N GLU A 599 -28.65 -18.39 30.64
CA GLU A 599 -28.73 -18.18 32.08
C GLU A 599 -30.12 -18.52 32.63
N GLY A 600 -30.15 -19.08 33.85
CA GLY A 600 -31.36 -19.32 34.62
C GLY A 600 -32.21 -20.53 34.17
N GLN A 601 -31.79 -21.28 33.14
CA GLN A 601 -32.48 -22.52 32.77
C GLN A 601 -32.18 -23.64 33.78
N LYS A 602 -33.25 -24.26 34.28
CA LYS A 602 -33.15 -25.33 35.30
C LYS A 602 -33.34 -26.74 34.74
N SER A 603 -33.94 -26.86 33.56
CA SER A 603 -34.28 -28.15 32.95
C SER A 603 -34.23 -28.06 31.43
N LEU A 604 -33.86 -29.17 30.79
CA LEU A 604 -33.83 -29.38 29.34
C LEU A 604 -34.77 -30.54 28.92
N VAL A 605 -35.72 -30.93 29.77
CA VAL A 605 -36.63 -32.06 29.50
C VAL A 605 -37.40 -31.83 28.20
N ASN A 606 -37.97 -30.63 28.02
CA ASN A 606 -38.75 -30.32 26.82
C ASN A 606 -37.90 -30.39 25.54
N GLU A 607 -36.70 -29.81 25.58
CA GLU A 607 -35.77 -29.84 24.46
C GLU A 607 -35.40 -31.29 24.11
N PHE A 608 -35.00 -32.11 25.09
CA PHE A 608 -34.63 -33.51 24.86
C PHE A 608 -35.81 -34.42 24.47
N ASP A 609 -37.00 -34.21 25.03
CA ASP A 609 -38.21 -34.95 24.65
C ASP A 609 -38.59 -34.69 23.18
N THR A 610 -38.38 -33.46 22.70
CA THR A 610 -38.68 -33.05 21.33
C THR A 610 -37.88 -33.84 20.31
N PHE A 611 -36.55 -33.93 20.46
CA PHE A 611 -35.72 -34.63 19.48
C PHE A 611 -35.53 -36.13 19.74
N THR A 612 -35.83 -36.65 20.94
CA THR A 612 -35.82 -38.10 21.19
C THR A 612 -37.15 -38.78 20.90
N GLY A 613 -38.13 -38.06 20.34
CA GLY A 613 -39.39 -38.61 19.87
C GLY A 613 -40.40 -38.95 20.97
N LYS A 614 -40.12 -38.61 22.24
CA LYS A 614 -41.06 -38.80 23.37
C LYS A 614 -42.33 -37.95 23.28
N ILE A 615 -42.38 -37.01 22.33
CA ILE A 615 -43.57 -36.22 22.01
C ILE A 615 -44.45 -36.89 20.93
N GLN A 616 -44.06 -38.05 20.36
CA GLN A 616 -44.94 -38.79 19.46
C GLN A 616 -46.26 -39.14 20.17
N ARG A 617 -47.39 -38.86 19.50
CA ARG A 617 -48.73 -39.22 20.00
C ARG A 617 -48.83 -40.75 20.09
N MET A 618 -48.57 -41.30 21.26
CA MET A 618 -48.94 -42.68 21.59
C MET A 618 -50.47 -42.78 21.68
N SER A 619 -51.01 -43.95 21.35
CA SER A 619 -52.41 -44.26 21.65
C SER A 619 -52.62 -44.22 23.17
N ALA A 620 -53.86 -43.96 23.63
CA ALA A 620 -54.15 -43.98 25.07
C ALA A 620 -53.83 -45.35 25.70
N GLU A 621 -54.02 -46.42 24.93
CA GLU A 621 -53.78 -47.81 25.31
C GLU A 621 -52.28 -48.07 25.55
N ASP A 622 -51.38 -47.62 24.66
CA ASP A 622 -49.94 -47.83 24.83
C ASP A 622 -49.37 -47.10 26.05
N LYS A 623 -49.92 -45.93 26.40
CA LYS A 623 -49.54 -45.17 27.60
C LYS A 623 -50.00 -45.87 28.88
N GLU A 624 -51.17 -46.50 28.85
CA GLU A 624 -51.73 -47.22 29.99
C GLU A 624 -50.95 -48.52 30.24
N ILE A 625 -50.55 -49.22 29.18
CA ILE A 625 -49.68 -50.41 29.21
C ILE A 625 -48.31 -50.08 29.82
N LEU A 626 -47.63 -49.00 29.38
CA LEU A 626 -46.35 -48.59 29.96
C LEU A 626 -46.46 -48.27 31.47
N ASN A 627 -47.55 -47.62 31.87
CA ASN A 627 -47.80 -47.29 33.27
C ASN A 627 -48.06 -48.53 34.14
N GLU A 628 -48.83 -49.52 33.66
CA GLU A 628 -49.04 -50.79 34.36
C GLU A 628 -47.74 -51.59 34.51
N LEU A 629 -46.90 -51.61 33.46
CA LEU A 629 -45.61 -52.31 33.46
C LEU A 629 -44.51 -51.57 34.24
N LYS A 630 -44.76 -50.32 34.68
CA LYS A 630 -43.76 -49.43 35.27
C LYS A 630 -42.54 -49.20 34.37
N GLU A 631 -42.72 -49.31 33.06
CA GLU A 631 -41.68 -49.09 32.06
C GLU A 631 -41.70 -47.64 31.56
N LYS A 632 -40.57 -47.15 31.05
CA LYS A 632 -40.43 -45.79 30.51
C LYS A 632 -40.16 -45.88 29.01
N GLU A 633 -40.68 -44.91 28.25
CA GLU A 633 -40.42 -44.76 26.82
C GLU A 633 -38.92 -44.80 26.51
N GLU A 634 -38.56 -45.59 25.49
CA GLU A 634 -37.19 -45.64 24.98
C GLU A 634 -36.92 -44.44 24.06
N PRO A 635 -35.91 -43.61 24.36
CA PRO A 635 -35.52 -42.49 23.50
C PRO A 635 -35.11 -42.96 22.10
N ILE A 636 -35.59 -42.30 21.04
CA ILE A 636 -35.16 -42.54 19.67
C ILE A 636 -33.82 -41.83 19.40
N HIS A 637 -32.88 -42.54 18.78
CA HIS A 637 -31.56 -42.04 18.41
C HIS A 637 -31.33 -42.19 16.90
N ASN A 638 -31.99 -41.34 16.10
CA ASN A 638 -31.88 -41.32 14.64
C ASN A 638 -30.77 -40.37 14.13
N PHE A 639 -29.81 -40.03 14.98
CA PHE A 639 -28.67 -39.16 14.69
C PHE A 639 -27.36 -39.81 15.15
N ASP A 640 -26.26 -39.44 14.50
CA ASP A 640 -24.93 -40.01 14.75
C ASP A 640 -24.17 -39.19 15.80
N ALA A 641 -24.30 -37.87 15.74
CA ALA A 641 -23.61 -36.94 16.64
C ALA A 641 -24.48 -35.75 17.05
N VAL A 642 -24.14 -35.15 18.19
CA VAL A 642 -24.80 -33.96 18.72
C VAL A 642 -23.80 -32.82 18.76
N PHE A 643 -24.04 -31.78 17.98
CA PHE A 643 -23.29 -30.53 18.08
C PHE A 643 -23.89 -29.64 19.17
N VAL A 644 -23.07 -29.18 20.10
CA VAL A 644 -23.49 -28.34 21.23
C VAL A 644 -22.71 -27.03 21.23
N ALA A 645 -23.37 -25.97 20.77
CA ALA A 645 -22.82 -24.61 20.70
C ALA A 645 -23.18 -23.81 21.96
N ILE A 646 -22.25 -23.71 22.91
CA ILE A 646 -22.48 -23.00 24.18
C ILE A 646 -21.80 -21.63 24.24
N GLY A 647 -20.85 -21.35 23.34
CA GLY A 647 -20.08 -20.11 23.31
C GLY A 647 -19.42 -19.80 24.66
N SER A 648 -19.47 -18.54 25.09
CA SER A 648 -18.90 -18.13 26.38
C SER A 648 -19.59 -18.70 27.64
N GLY A 649 -20.61 -19.54 27.52
CA GLY A 649 -21.29 -20.16 28.66
C GLY A 649 -20.44 -21.21 29.39
N GLY A 650 -19.45 -21.81 28.73
CA GLY A 650 -18.48 -22.68 29.41
C GLY A 650 -19.09 -23.83 30.20
N VAL A 651 -18.47 -24.21 31.32
CA VAL A 651 -18.94 -25.34 32.12
C VAL A 651 -20.35 -25.15 32.71
N SER A 652 -20.85 -23.92 32.89
CA SER A 652 -22.17 -23.69 33.51
C SER A 652 -23.30 -24.28 32.66
N ASN A 653 -23.22 -24.09 31.34
CA ASN A 653 -24.15 -24.69 30.38
C ASN A 653 -23.97 -26.21 30.28
N LEU A 654 -22.72 -26.68 30.28
CA LEU A 654 -22.43 -28.12 30.20
C LEU A 654 -22.92 -28.89 31.42
N ARG A 655 -22.87 -28.31 32.61
CA ARG A 655 -23.45 -28.89 33.85
C ARG A 655 -24.94 -29.15 33.73
N LEU A 656 -25.65 -28.37 32.92
CA LEU A 656 -27.07 -28.56 32.65
C LEU A 656 -27.29 -29.63 31.57
N ILE A 657 -26.51 -29.61 30.49
CA ILE A 657 -26.72 -30.46 29.29
C ILE A 657 -26.25 -31.90 29.53
N ILE A 658 -25.04 -32.07 30.05
CA ILE A 658 -24.36 -33.37 30.13
C ILE A 658 -25.17 -34.43 30.92
N PRO A 659 -25.80 -34.13 32.07
CA PRO A 659 -26.62 -35.11 32.78
C PRO A 659 -27.75 -35.72 31.95
N TYR A 660 -28.30 -34.98 30.98
CA TYR A 660 -29.37 -35.47 30.11
C TYR A 660 -28.90 -36.58 29.16
N SER A 661 -27.61 -36.61 28.80
CA SER A 661 -27.05 -37.73 28.01
C SER A 661 -27.28 -39.09 28.68
N ALA A 662 -27.16 -39.16 30.01
CA ALA A 662 -27.39 -40.38 30.77
C ALA A 662 -28.90 -40.69 30.90
N VAL A 663 -29.72 -39.67 31.13
CA VAL A 663 -31.19 -39.80 31.27
C VAL A 663 -31.82 -40.33 29.97
N TYR A 664 -31.34 -39.86 28.82
CA TYR A 664 -31.84 -40.25 27.51
C TYR A 664 -31.01 -41.36 26.85
N LYS A 665 -30.23 -42.14 27.62
CA LYS A 665 -29.47 -43.31 27.14
C LYS A 665 -28.49 -43.03 25.97
N MET A 666 -28.01 -41.80 25.81
CA MET A 666 -27.15 -41.33 24.70
C MET A 666 -25.66 -41.71 24.84
N LYS A 667 -25.34 -42.82 25.52
CA LYS A 667 -23.94 -43.22 25.82
C LYS A 667 -23.10 -43.54 24.57
N LYS A 668 -23.76 -43.86 23.46
CA LYS A 668 -23.12 -44.19 22.17
C LYS A 668 -23.02 -42.99 21.23
N THR A 669 -23.66 -41.88 21.57
CA THR A 669 -23.68 -40.66 20.76
C THR A 669 -22.41 -39.86 20.98
N THR A 670 -21.79 -39.40 19.90
CA THR A 670 -20.65 -38.47 20.00
C THR A 670 -21.14 -37.05 20.24
N PHE A 671 -20.58 -36.39 21.25
CA PHE A 671 -20.81 -34.98 21.51
C PHE A 671 -19.69 -34.15 20.88
N LEU A 672 -20.08 -33.22 20.02
CA LEU A 672 -19.22 -32.27 19.33
C LEU A 672 -19.42 -30.90 19.98
N GLY A 673 -18.35 -30.29 20.47
CA GLY A 673 -18.39 -29.03 21.20
C GLY A 673 -17.66 -27.90 20.50
N ASP A 674 -18.18 -26.69 20.69
CA ASP A 674 -17.48 -25.46 20.33
C ASP A 674 -16.41 -25.11 21.39
N SER A 675 -15.61 -24.06 21.19
CA SER A 675 -14.48 -23.68 22.06
C SER A 675 -14.88 -23.37 23.49
N GLY A 676 -16.16 -23.09 23.74
CA GLY A 676 -16.71 -23.00 25.09
C GLY A 676 -16.51 -24.27 25.93
N TRP A 677 -16.32 -25.42 25.30
CA TRP A 677 -16.03 -26.68 25.98
C TRP A 677 -14.61 -26.72 26.57
N ASN A 678 -13.67 -25.91 26.08
CA ASN A 678 -12.31 -25.82 26.57
C ASN A 678 -12.21 -25.05 27.90
N ASP A 679 -12.95 -25.52 28.89
CA ASP A 679 -12.99 -24.97 30.24
C ASP A 679 -12.21 -25.89 31.19
N SER A 680 -11.30 -25.31 31.96
CA SER A 680 -10.55 -26.03 33.01
C SER A 680 -11.44 -26.77 34.02
N ALA A 681 -12.69 -26.33 34.17
CA ALA A 681 -13.68 -26.95 35.05
C ALA A 681 -14.45 -28.12 34.41
N LEU A 682 -14.33 -28.35 33.10
CA LEU A 682 -15.02 -29.44 32.38
C LEU A 682 -14.81 -30.82 33.04
N PRO A 683 -13.60 -31.24 33.46
CA PRO A 683 -13.40 -32.54 34.09
C PRO A 683 -14.23 -32.78 35.36
N PHE A 684 -14.73 -31.71 35.97
CA PHE A 684 -15.53 -31.74 37.20
C PHE A 684 -17.04 -31.54 36.93
N ALA A 685 -17.47 -31.55 35.67
CA ALA A 685 -18.88 -31.44 35.31
C ALA A 685 -19.66 -32.70 35.76
N PRO A 686 -20.83 -32.56 36.43
CA PRO A 686 -21.69 -33.68 36.78
C PRO A 686 -22.19 -34.41 35.52
N GLY A 687 -22.37 -35.73 35.63
CA GLY A 687 -22.91 -36.54 34.52
C GLY A 687 -21.92 -36.86 33.39
N LEU A 688 -20.69 -36.33 33.44
CA LEU A 688 -19.67 -36.49 32.38
C LEU A 688 -19.28 -37.94 32.12
N LYS A 689 -19.41 -38.83 33.13
CA LYS A 689 -19.26 -40.29 32.96
C LYS A 689 -20.23 -40.88 31.93
N GLY A 690 -21.33 -40.19 31.63
CA GLY A 690 -22.33 -40.57 30.63
C GLY A 690 -21.95 -40.22 29.20
N VAL A 691 -20.98 -39.31 28.99
CA VAL A 691 -20.52 -38.86 27.67
C VAL A 691 -19.16 -39.50 27.39
N ARG A 692 -19.10 -40.34 26.35
CA ARG A 692 -17.87 -41.06 25.99
C ARG A 692 -17.09 -40.26 24.94
N TYR A 693 -15.88 -39.82 25.29
CA TYR A 693 -14.94 -39.08 24.41
C TYR A 693 -15.58 -37.88 23.68
N PRO A 694 -16.06 -36.85 24.40
CA PRO A 694 -16.49 -35.64 23.73
C PRO A 694 -15.33 -35.04 22.94
N VAL A 695 -15.61 -34.52 21.76
CA VAL A 695 -14.64 -33.84 20.91
C VAL A 695 -15.05 -32.38 20.78
N PHE A 696 -14.12 -31.47 20.96
CA PHE A 696 -14.36 -30.04 20.81
C PHE A 696 -13.14 -29.37 20.20
N VAL A 697 -13.28 -28.13 19.78
CA VAL A 697 -12.26 -27.43 18.99
C VAL A 697 -11.93 -26.07 19.60
N ASP A 698 -10.65 -25.69 19.59
CA ASP A 698 -10.21 -24.36 20.02
C ASP A 698 -8.92 -23.96 19.28
N SER A 699 -8.75 -22.66 19.02
CA SER A 699 -7.48 -22.10 18.52
C SER A 699 -6.46 -21.89 19.64
N PHE A 700 -6.88 -21.87 20.91
CA PHE A 700 -5.98 -21.64 22.04
C PHE A 700 -6.06 -22.77 23.09
N PHE A 701 -4.93 -23.46 23.28
CA PHE A 701 -4.81 -24.51 24.28
C PHE A 701 -3.58 -24.29 25.20
N PRO A 702 -3.78 -23.78 26.43
CA PRO A 702 -2.68 -23.46 27.35
C PRO A 702 -1.74 -24.61 27.70
N LYS A 703 -2.16 -25.86 27.48
CA LYS A 703 -1.37 -27.06 27.79
C LYS A 703 -0.64 -27.62 26.56
N SER A 704 -0.62 -26.87 25.46
CA SER A 704 0.14 -27.23 24.27
C SER A 704 1.64 -27.36 24.59
N LYS A 705 2.29 -28.36 24.00
CA LYS A 705 3.72 -28.65 24.17
C LYS A 705 4.60 -27.97 23.11
N THR A 706 4.03 -27.13 22.26
CA THR A 706 4.77 -26.36 21.25
C THR A 706 5.79 -25.42 21.92
N PRO A 707 7.00 -25.23 21.34
CA PRO A 707 8.01 -24.32 21.89
C PRO A 707 7.49 -22.91 22.18
N ALA A 708 6.70 -22.33 21.26
CA ALA A 708 6.09 -21.01 21.43
C ALA A 708 5.22 -20.93 22.70
N MET A 709 4.32 -21.91 22.91
CA MET A 709 3.47 -21.96 24.11
C MET A 709 4.29 -22.13 25.40
N GLN A 710 5.29 -23.01 25.40
CA GLN A 710 6.14 -23.22 26.58
C GLN A 710 6.90 -21.94 26.94
N ASN A 711 7.39 -21.20 25.95
CA ASN A 711 8.01 -19.89 26.18
C ASN A 711 7.01 -18.89 26.77
N LEU A 712 5.79 -18.80 26.23
CA LEU A 712 4.75 -17.93 26.77
C LEU A 712 4.42 -18.29 28.23
N LEU A 713 4.23 -19.57 28.55
CA LEU A 713 3.95 -20.01 29.92
C LEU A 713 5.09 -19.62 30.88
N ARG A 714 6.34 -19.84 30.47
CA ARG A 714 7.53 -19.46 31.25
C ARG A 714 7.60 -17.96 31.50
N LEU A 715 7.41 -17.15 30.45
CA LEU A 715 7.39 -15.69 30.55
C LEU A 715 6.23 -15.22 31.44
N HIS A 716 5.05 -15.76 31.20
CA HIS A 716 3.83 -15.45 31.93
C HIS A 716 3.99 -15.74 33.43
N GLU A 717 4.53 -16.91 33.80
CA GLU A 717 4.82 -17.26 35.19
C GLU A 717 5.88 -16.32 35.78
N ARG A 718 7.03 -16.17 35.12
CA ARG A 718 8.13 -15.35 35.65
C ARG A 718 7.74 -13.89 35.88
N ILE A 719 6.93 -13.32 35.00
CA ILE A 719 6.59 -11.91 34.99
C ILE A 719 5.31 -11.63 35.80
N LEU A 720 4.29 -12.50 35.72
CA LEU A 720 2.97 -12.23 36.28
C LEU A 720 2.65 -13.00 37.56
N TYR A 721 3.42 -14.02 37.98
CA TYR A 721 3.10 -14.87 39.13
C TYR A 721 2.81 -14.11 40.44
N ARG A 722 3.48 -12.97 40.66
CA ARG A 722 3.29 -12.14 41.88
C ARG A 722 2.07 -11.20 41.82
N HIS A 723 1.35 -11.15 40.70
CA HIS A 723 0.15 -10.31 40.59
C HIS A 723 -1.00 -10.93 41.39
N GLN A 724 -1.79 -10.07 42.04
CA GLN A 724 -3.01 -10.51 42.71
C GLN A 724 -3.96 -11.12 41.67
N ASN A 725 -4.47 -12.33 41.97
CA ASN A 725 -5.30 -13.12 41.06
C ASN A 725 -4.55 -13.62 39.80
N TYR A 726 -3.32 -14.11 39.95
CA TYR A 726 -2.62 -14.81 38.88
C TYR A 726 -3.47 -15.94 38.30
N ILE A 727 -3.85 -15.79 37.05
CA ILE A 727 -4.52 -16.79 36.21
C ILE A 727 -3.58 -16.98 35.02
N GLY A 728 -3.40 -18.22 34.56
CA GLY A 728 -2.59 -18.50 33.37
C GLY A 728 -3.05 -17.72 32.13
N PRO A 729 -2.28 -17.75 31.02
CA PRO A 729 -2.60 -16.97 29.84
C PRO A 729 -4.00 -17.32 29.31
N THR A 730 -4.73 -16.30 28.87
CA THR A 730 -6.04 -16.43 28.22
C THR A 730 -5.92 -16.31 26.70
N ALA A 731 -7.01 -16.56 25.98
CA ALA A 731 -7.05 -16.37 24.53
C ALA A 731 -6.68 -14.93 24.12
N TYR A 732 -7.15 -13.90 24.85
CA TYR A 732 -6.80 -12.51 24.53
C TYR A 732 -5.35 -12.16 24.88
N THR A 733 -4.77 -12.77 25.92
CA THR A 733 -3.33 -12.71 26.15
C THR A 733 -2.56 -13.31 24.99
N ALA A 734 -3.00 -14.47 24.48
CA ALA A 734 -2.38 -15.16 23.36
C ALA A 734 -2.50 -14.40 22.03
N TYR A 735 -3.69 -13.89 21.67
CA TYR A 735 -3.89 -13.09 20.46
C TYR A 735 -3.04 -11.82 20.46
N ALA A 736 -2.97 -11.13 21.59
CA ALA A 736 -2.16 -9.92 21.71
C ALA A 736 -0.66 -10.22 21.64
N TYR A 737 -0.22 -11.30 22.30
CA TYR A 737 1.17 -11.77 22.25
C TYR A 737 1.58 -12.14 20.82
N ASP A 738 0.82 -13.00 20.15
CA ASP A 738 1.08 -13.40 18.76
C ASP A 738 1.07 -12.19 17.81
N THR A 739 0.12 -11.27 17.98
CA THR A 739 0.04 -10.06 17.14
C THR A 739 1.31 -9.23 17.22
N LEU A 740 1.78 -8.96 18.45
CA LEU A 740 2.97 -8.12 18.63
C LEU A 740 4.24 -8.85 18.21
N MET A 741 4.40 -10.13 18.57
CA MET A 741 5.58 -10.92 18.18
C MET A 741 5.69 -11.05 16.65
N MET A 742 4.58 -11.30 15.96
CA MET A 742 4.52 -11.34 14.50
C MET A 742 4.88 -10.00 13.88
N LEU A 743 4.33 -8.89 14.39
CA LEU A 743 4.67 -7.55 13.91
C LEU A 743 6.17 -7.26 14.12
N MET A 744 6.70 -7.56 15.30
CA MET A 744 8.12 -7.37 15.63
C MET A 744 9.01 -8.16 14.67
N GLN A 745 8.71 -9.44 14.42
CA GLN A 745 9.47 -10.27 13.46
C GLN A 745 9.40 -9.72 12.03
N LEU A 746 8.22 -9.32 11.54
CA LEU A 746 8.10 -8.74 10.20
C LEU A 746 8.90 -7.44 10.07
N LEU A 747 8.99 -6.65 11.13
CA LEU A 747 9.68 -5.36 11.17
C LEU A 747 11.19 -5.48 11.43
N GLU A 748 11.73 -6.69 11.62
CA GLU A 748 13.19 -6.92 11.56
C GLU A 748 13.73 -6.64 10.15
N ASP A 749 12.92 -6.84 9.11
CA ASP A 749 13.24 -6.48 7.73
C ASP A 749 12.96 -4.99 7.47
N GLU A 750 14.01 -4.22 7.21
CA GLU A 750 13.93 -2.77 6.92
C GLU A 750 13.01 -2.43 5.74
N ARG A 751 12.79 -3.38 4.82
CA ARG A 751 11.84 -3.20 3.71
C ARG A 751 10.41 -2.98 4.20
N ASN A 752 10.08 -3.44 5.41
CA ASN A 752 8.75 -3.34 6.02
C ASN A 752 8.55 -2.06 6.83
N HIS A 753 9.52 -1.13 6.87
CA HIS A 753 9.47 0.08 7.69
C HIS A 753 8.57 1.21 7.13
N SER A 754 7.60 0.87 6.30
CA SER A 754 6.53 1.78 5.87
C SER A 754 5.17 1.11 5.99
N HIS A 755 4.11 1.90 6.21
CA HIS A 755 2.74 1.38 6.36
C HIS A 755 2.32 0.46 5.21
N ARG A 756 2.60 0.87 3.96
CA ARG A 756 2.26 0.09 2.76
C ARG A 756 3.02 -1.23 2.70
N ASN A 757 4.34 -1.19 2.91
CA ASN A 757 5.14 -2.41 2.81
C ASN A 757 4.82 -3.37 3.96
N LEU A 758 4.58 -2.87 5.18
CA LEU A 758 4.10 -3.71 6.27
C LEU A 758 2.74 -4.34 5.95
N ARG A 759 1.79 -3.58 5.39
CA ARG A 759 0.50 -4.11 4.92
C ARG A 759 0.70 -5.23 3.89
N ASP A 760 1.55 -5.01 2.89
CA ASP A 760 1.85 -6.00 1.84
C ASP A 760 2.51 -7.25 2.45
N SER A 761 3.40 -7.09 3.43
CA SER A 761 4.06 -8.19 4.14
C SER A 761 3.12 -8.96 5.07
N LEU A 762 2.16 -8.29 5.73
CA LEU A 762 1.10 -8.98 6.50
C LEU A 762 0.21 -9.85 5.59
N LYS A 763 -0.11 -9.38 4.38
CA LYS A 763 -0.90 -10.17 3.41
C LYS A 763 -0.15 -11.37 2.83
N ASN A 764 1.17 -11.22 2.63
CA ASN A 764 2.01 -12.23 1.97
C ASN A 764 2.94 -12.99 2.93
N MET A 765 2.69 -12.88 4.24
CA MET A 765 3.53 -13.52 5.24
C MET A 765 3.56 -15.04 5.07
N GLN A 766 4.71 -15.63 5.35
CA GLN A 766 4.78 -17.08 5.56
C GLN A 766 4.01 -17.46 6.84
N ILE A 767 3.72 -18.75 6.98
CA ILE A 767 3.08 -19.28 8.18
C ILE A 767 3.95 -18.94 9.40
N TYR A 768 3.33 -18.30 10.39
CA TYR A 768 3.98 -17.92 11.64
C TYR A 768 3.61 -18.94 12.74
N PRO A 769 4.59 -19.58 13.40
CA PRO A 769 4.34 -20.54 14.48
C PRO A 769 4.03 -19.81 15.80
N GLY A 770 2.77 -19.44 16.01
CA GLY A 770 2.31 -18.71 17.19
C GLY A 770 1.89 -19.61 18.37
N VAL A 771 1.51 -18.97 19.48
CA VAL A 771 0.92 -19.65 20.64
C VAL A 771 -0.52 -20.08 20.39
N THR A 772 -1.18 -19.47 19.40
CA THR A 772 -2.52 -19.84 18.91
C THR A 772 -2.48 -20.75 17.68
N GLY A 773 -1.40 -21.53 17.55
CA GLY A 773 -1.15 -22.43 16.42
C GLY A 773 -0.40 -21.74 15.29
N ASN A 774 -0.29 -22.43 14.16
CA ASN A 774 0.23 -21.84 12.94
C ASN A 774 -0.76 -20.81 12.40
N ILE A 775 -0.31 -19.56 12.23
CA ILE A 775 -1.15 -18.43 11.83
C ILE A 775 -0.67 -17.78 10.52
N ARG A 776 -1.63 -17.30 9.73
CA ARG A 776 -1.41 -16.43 8.56
C ARG A 776 -2.66 -15.61 8.26
N PHE A 777 -2.53 -14.42 7.68
CA PHE A 777 -3.70 -13.72 7.17
C PHE A 777 -4.15 -14.29 5.82
N ASN A 778 -5.46 -14.32 5.60
CA ASN A 778 -6.00 -14.56 4.26
C ASN A 778 -6.07 -13.25 3.46
N GLU A 779 -6.49 -13.32 2.19
CA GLU A 779 -6.57 -12.16 1.29
C GLU A 779 -7.48 -11.04 1.82
N LYS A 780 -8.49 -11.39 2.64
CA LYS A 780 -9.41 -10.44 3.26
C LYS A 780 -8.85 -9.76 4.50
N GLY A 781 -7.68 -10.17 5.01
CA GLY A 781 -7.12 -9.65 6.27
C GLY A 781 -7.63 -10.36 7.53
N GLU A 782 -8.35 -11.47 7.39
CA GLU A 782 -8.76 -12.31 8.51
C GLU A 782 -7.68 -13.34 8.81
N ILE A 783 -7.24 -13.42 10.06
CA ILE A 783 -6.25 -14.43 10.45
C ILE A 783 -6.84 -15.84 10.33
N GLN A 784 -6.02 -16.78 9.88
CA GLN A 784 -6.35 -18.20 9.85
C GLN A 784 -5.56 -18.90 10.94
N HIS A 785 -6.24 -19.39 11.98
CA HIS A 785 -5.62 -20.22 13.01
C HIS A 785 -5.65 -21.69 12.61
N GLU A 786 -4.60 -22.43 12.97
CA GLU A 786 -4.65 -23.88 13.07
C GLU A 786 -5.50 -24.28 14.28
N MET A 787 -6.72 -24.75 14.01
CA MET A 787 -7.67 -25.18 15.03
C MET A 787 -7.24 -26.52 15.63
N GLN A 788 -7.27 -26.63 16.95
CA GLN A 788 -6.91 -27.87 17.65
C GLN A 788 -8.17 -28.63 18.04
N LEU A 789 -8.28 -29.88 17.57
CA LEU A 789 -9.25 -30.83 18.08
C LEU A 789 -8.79 -31.34 19.45
N LEU A 790 -9.67 -31.22 20.44
CA LEU A 790 -9.46 -31.56 21.83
C LEU A 790 -10.47 -32.61 22.28
N THR A 791 -10.06 -33.42 23.24
CA THR A 791 -10.95 -34.38 23.89
C THR A 791 -10.68 -34.47 25.38
N LEU A 792 -11.66 -34.98 26.12
CA LEU A 792 -11.51 -35.30 27.52
C LEU A 792 -11.18 -36.79 27.69
N ARG A 793 -9.93 -37.10 28.06
CA ARG A 793 -9.46 -38.45 28.35
C ARG A 793 -8.84 -38.52 29.74
N SER A 794 -9.22 -39.54 30.51
CA SER A 794 -8.69 -39.75 31.87
C SER A 794 -8.80 -38.52 32.79
N GLY A 795 -9.89 -37.74 32.66
CA GLY A 795 -10.13 -36.53 33.43
C GLY A 795 -9.26 -35.33 33.04
N LYS A 796 -8.59 -35.36 31.87
CA LYS A 796 -7.77 -34.26 31.37
C LYS A 796 -8.18 -33.89 29.95
N ILE A 797 -8.26 -32.58 29.69
CA ILE A 797 -8.35 -32.06 28.33
C ILE A 797 -6.98 -32.21 27.68
N GLN A 798 -6.95 -32.80 26.50
CA GLN A 798 -5.76 -33.04 25.70
C GLN A 798 -6.11 -33.01 24.20
N PRO A 799 -5.11 -32.82 23.32
CA PRO A 799 -5.32 -32.96 21.88
C PRO A 799 -5.88 -34.33 21.52
N LEU A 800 -6.72 -34.33 20.50
CA LEU A 800 -7.26 -35.52 19.86
C LEU A 800 -6.18 -36.07 18.92
N ASN A 801 -5.39 -37.03 19.43
CA ASN A 801 -4.34 -37.73 18.69
C ASN A 801 -4.80 -39.11 18.25
#